data_AF-A0A1D7UXS7-F1
#
_entry.id   AF-A0A1D7UXS7-F1
#
_cell.length_a   1.000
_cell.length_b   1.000
_cell.length_c   1.000
_cell.angle_alpha   90.00
_cell.angle_beta   90.00
_cell.angle_gamma   90.00
#
_symmetry.space_group_name_H-M   'P 1'
#
loop_
_entity.id
_entity.type
_entity.pdbx_description
1 polymer ?
#
loop_
_entity_poly.entity_id
_entity_poly.type
_entity_poly.pdbx_seq_one_letter_code
_entity_poly.pdbx_strand_id
1 'polypeptide(L)'
;MYKTIEQLLPKFGWFVLTVLLVLTQNCIPKPNGSSLLDTSVLANFISVSQTPIDLKVKVSGLTGGTLILQDDANETLSITANGDTKFPSQKAKYSAYTVSIVNQPNASPGPAITCSITNPNGILEPFFAYVEVICAGKTFPVAVNVFGISSSVVGNLQVRNGGVDLLTITSDGTYNFAAGVPDQSAYSVQILGSPQDHVCQFETPATASGVIASSGVTINVNCLSVINALPADQTVLLTTDSITLTFSKNVTGCALNNVNTPAGNLKFVQPASNFTYPTSNTLRINSGGAWTPGFGQYVRLVGCIDPGTGKAYNNGTPLVFTYTIANEVKYVVPTGLGGGLCNTVSNACSSIRYAVSQCAAIPCFVLVSEGTYSISDNATQRIDLKDGVNLMGGFNTTFTQRNPTTHISIIQDTSPFGNCGAAEGGTCAPIFAGPPFTTLTSNLLISMFTIKTNPNNPWSTGIFLNGLNTGIYQVIVAGNVIQGSNTGTAYAAGTIRSGIAAYGITPTLNIAFNYIVGGSGNGASAGIYISNSVGAVYANWVNGGSHVGAGANDFSSAIFAKNLTTTQTLVISNNIVNSYQLIGASGVTGANTSGIRTLNVNATNVHILHNSIYAGVGTVDSLGINSLGVGAEHKIANNQIFANTSATNSICMNFSPAPGATLEAKGNNLFNCTTLAKTPLFNFDLGCLGNPGPLKNNLLCLTSLATGANLQNFNFDPLFLPPANALTYFQLGSTSKCTSVFGGIDPSYPAYISLYQNDFSGIARTTNVSPPFPVPTGSYGYSIGAREFDGACQ
;
A
#
# COMPACT_ATOMS: atom_id res chain seq x y z
N MET A 1 13.16 -63.01 -32.02
CA MET A 1 14.22 -62.21 -31.36
C MET A 1 14.00 -60.69 -31.52
N TYR A 2 12.76 -60.22 -31.73
CA TYR A 2 12.41 -58.82 -32.05
C TYR A 2 11.77 -58.04 -30.90
N LYS A 3 11.63 -58.64 -29.71
CA LYS A 3 10.92 -58.04 -28.55
C LYS A 3 11.82 -57.28 -27.55
N THR A 4 13.12 -57.16 -27.82
CA THR A 4 14.09 -56.57 -26.88
C THR A 4 14.72 -55.26 -27.34
N ILE A 5 14.50 -54.81 -28.58
CA ILE A 5 15.12 -53.58 -29.11
C ILE A 5 14.28 -52.32 -28.81
N GLU A 6 12.94 -52.40 -28.79
CA GLU A 6 12.07 -51.23 -28.51
C GLU A 6 12.13 -50.72 -27.05
N GLN A 7 12.58 -51.53 -26.09
CA GLN A 7 12.72 -51.10 -24.69
C GLN A 7 14.09 -50.48 -24.37
N LEU A 8 15.08 -50.62 -25.26
CA LEU A 8 16.44 -50.10 -25.09
C LEU A 8 16.66 -48.77 -25.83
N LEU A 9 15.95 -48.53 -26.93
CA LEU A 9 16.01 -47.28 -27.71
C LEU A 9 15.69 -45.99 -26.92
N PRO A 10 14.64 -45.91 -26.07
CA PRO A 10 14.37 -44.69 -25.31
C PRO A 10 15.40 -44.46 -24.19
N LYS A 11 15.99 -45.52 -23.62
CA LYS A 11 17.01 -45.42 -22.57
C LYS A 11 18.39 -45.03 -23.13
N PHE A 12 18.73 -45.53 -24.33
CA PHE A 12 19.94 -45.12 -25.04
C PHE A 12 19.80 -43.68 -25.58
N GLY A 13 18.62 -43.30 -26.06
CA GLY A 13 18.31 -41.92 -26.45
C GLY A 13 18.41 -40.94 -25.28
N TRP A 14 17.92 -41.32 -24.09
CA TRP A 14 18.06 -40.49 -22.88
C TRP A 14 19.51 -40.36 -22.41
N PHE A 15 20.30 -41.43 -22.51
CA PHE A 15 21.73 -41.43 -22.16
C PHE A 15 22.55 -40.60 -23.15
N VAL A 16 22.27 -40.70 -24.45
CA VAL A 16 22.95 -39.88 -25.48
C VAL A 16 22.53 -38.41 -25.34
N LEU A 17 21.27 -38.11 -25.03
CA LEU A 17 20.79 -36.74 -24.79
C LEU A 17 21.40 -36.12 -23.52
N THR A 18 21.56 -36.89 -22.44
CA THR A 18 22.24 -36.41 -21.22
C THR A 18 23.73 -36.22 -21.43
N VAL A 19 24.40 -37.10 -22.17
CA VAL A 19 25.82 -36.92 -22.54
C VAL A 19 26.00 -35.71 -23.47
N LEU A 20 25.07 -35.47 -24.41
CA LEU A 20 25.09 -34.30 -25.29
C LEU A 20 24.84 -33.00 -24.52
N LEU A 21 23.90 -32.98 -23.56
CA LEU A 21 23.62 -31.85 -22.66
C LEU A 21 24.77 -31.53 -21.69
N VAL A 22 25.56 -32.54 -21.29
CA VAL A 22 26.76 -32.35 -20.46
C VAL A 22 27.94 -31.85 -21.29
N LEU A 23 28.03 -32.22 -22.57
CA LEU A 23 29.10 -31.79 -23.48
C LEU A 23 28.85 -30.40 -24.12
N THR A 24 27.63 -29.86 -24.10
CA THR A 24 27.28 -28.54 -24.67
C THR A 24 27.20 -27.39 -23.65
N GLN A 25 27.70 -27.58 -22.42
CA GLN A 25 27.63 -26.57 -21.34
C GLN A 25 28.39 -25.25 -21.60
N ASN A 26 29.05 -25.11 -22.76
CA ASN A 26 29.82 -23.92 -23.13
C ASN A 26 29.14 -23.01 -24.18
N CYS A 27 27.91 -23.30 -24.64
CA CYS A 27 27.23 -22.49 -25.67
C CYS A 27 25.94 -21.79 -25.22
N ILE A 28 25.56 -21.87 -23.94
CA ILE A 28 24.44 -21.08 -23.38
C ILE A 28 24.98 -20.31 -22.16
N PRO A 29 25.04 -18.97 -22.20
CA PRO A 29 25.48 -18.20 -21.04
C PRO A 29 24.51 -18.45 -19.86
N LYS A 30 25.07 -18.84 -18.71
CA LYS A 30 24.34 -19.02 -17.46
C LYS A 30 23.70 -17.68 -17.04
N PRO A 31 22.40 -17.65 -16.67
CA PRO A 31 21.86 -16.55 -15.89
C PRO A 31 22.53 -16.56 -14.51
N ASN A 32 23.12 -15.42 -14.11
CA ASN A 32 23.77 -15.29 -12.81
C ASN A 32 22.78 -15.59 -11.67
N GLY A 33 23.08 -16.61 -10.86
CA GLY A 33 22.41 -16.85 -9.57
C GLY A 33 21.45 -18.03 -9.45
N SER A 34 21.37 -18.95 -10.41
CA SER A 34 20.46 -20.12 -10.31
C SER A 34 21.14 -21.38 -9.75
N SER A 35 20.50 -22.02 -8.77
CA SER A 35 20.90 -23.30 -8.17
C SER A 35 20.52 -24.49 -9.07
N LEU A 36 21.04 -25.69 -8.79
CA LEU A 36 20.65 -26.93 -9.49
C LEU A 36 19.13 -27.18 -9.45
N LEU A 37 18.45 -26.72 -8.39
CA LEU A 37 16.99 -26.80 -8.27
C LEU A 37 16.28 -25.90 -9.30
N ASP A 38 16.82 -24.73 -9.65
CA ASP A 38 16.21 -23.80 -10.60
C ASP A 38 16.28 -24.31 -12.04
N THR A 39 17.33 -25.06 -12.40
CA THR A 39 17.40 -25.75 -13.70
C THR A 39 16.39 -26.89 -13.80
N SER A 40 16.11 -27.58 -12.69
CA SER A 40 15.07 -28.61 -12.62
C SER A 40 13.66 -28.02 -12.59
N VAL A 41 13.48 -26.81 -12.03
CA VAL A 41 12.22 -26.06 -12.06
C VAL A 41 11.95 -25.52 -13.47
N LEU A 42 12.97 -25.05 -14.20
CA LEU A 42 12.83 -24.63 -15.61
C LEU A 42 12.59 -25.83 -16.55
N ALA A 43 13.26 -26.96 -16.33
CA ALA A 43 12.99 -28.21 -17.05
C ALA A 43 11.60 -28.79 -16.72
N ASN A 44 11.19 -28.72 -15.45
CA ASN A 44 9.82 -29.05 -15.04
C ASN A 44 8.82 -28.09 -15.66
N PHE A 45 9.11 -26.79 -15.75
CA PHE A 45 8.25 -25.80 -16.39
C PHE A 45 8.08 -26.08 -17.89
N ILE A 46 9.16 -26.43 -18.60
CA ILE A 46 9.11 -26.83 -20.02
C ILE A 46 8.36 -28.15 -20.20
N SER A 47 8.55 -29.14 -19.31
CA SER A 47 7.82 -30.42 -19.38
C SER A 47 6.34 -30.31 -18.98
N VAL A 48 6.00 -29.42 -18.04
CA VAL A 48 4.62 -29.13 -17.61
C VAL A 48 3.90 -28.20 -18.60
N SER A 49 4.62 -27.35 -19.33
CA SER A 49 4.11 -26.55 -20.45
C SER A 49 3.74 -27.42 -21.68
N GLN A 50 4.31 -28.62 -21.80
CA GLN A 50 4.01 -29.51 -22.93
C GLN A 50 2.95 -30.58 -22.62
N THR A 51 2.36 -30.61 -21.42
CA THR A 51 1.25 -31.53 -21.12
C THR A 51 0.04 -31.17 -21.97
N PRO A 52 -0.47 -32.07 -22.84
CA PRO A 52 -1.65 -31.79 -23.64
C PRO A 52 -2.89 -31.66 -22.74
N ILE A 53 -3.72 -30.64 -22.99
CA ILE A 53 -5.01 -30.43 -22.32
C ILE A 53 -6.11 -30.18 -23.37
N ASP A 54 -7.35 -30.51 -23.01
CA ASP A 54 -8.51 -30.34 -23.90
C ASP A 54 -8.84 -28.85 -24.08
N LEU A 55 -9.05 -28.39 -25.32
CA LEU A 55 -9.72 -27.12 -25.61
C LEU A 55 -11.24 -27.34 -25.48
N LYS A 56 -11.76 -27.03 -24.30
CA LYS A 56 -13.20 -27.19 -24.00
C LYS A 56 -14.00 -26.07 -24.66
N VAL A 57 -15.25 -26.37 -24.97
CA VAL A 57 -16.22 -25.40 -25.48
C VAL A 57 -17.49 -25.54 -24.66
N LYS A 58 -18.03 -24.44 -24.17
CA LYS A 58 -19.30 -24.40 -23.44
C LYS A 58 -20.32 -23.68 -24.29
N VAL A 59 -21.41 -24.35 -24.64
CA VAL A 59 -22.48 -23.79 -25.47
C VAL A 59 -23.73 -23.57 -24.63
N SER A 60 -24.32 -22.37 -24.76
CA SER A 60 -25.58 -22.01 -24.12
C SER A 60 -26.55 -21.37 -25.11
N GLY A 61 -27.85 -21.51 -24.87
CA GLY A 61 -28.92 -20.91 -25.69
C GLY A 61 -29.13 -21.49 -27.10
N LEU A 62 -28.47 -22.59 -27.44
CA LEU A 62 -28.73 -23.36 -28.67
C LEU A 62 -30.10 -24.07 -28.53
N THR A 63 -31.11 -23.58 -29.23
CA THR A 63 -32.51 -24.07 -29.17
C THR A 63 -32.91 -24.92 -30.38
N GLY A 64 -31.99 -25.15 -31.34
CA GLY A 64 -32.16 -26.03 -32.49
C GLY A 64 -31.07 -25.84 -33.56
N GLY A 65 -30.97 -26.76 -34.53
CA GLY A 65 -29.98 -26.70 -35.61
C GLY A 65 -28.60 -27.27 -35.22
N THR A 66 -27.61 -27.14 -36.11
CA THR A 66 -26.22 -27.58 -35.86
C THR A 66 -25.25 -26.39 -36.00
N LEU A 67 -24.61 -26.04 -34.89
CA LEU A 67 -23.49 -25.09 -34.86
C LEU A 67 -22.20 -25.84 -35.22
N ILE A 68 -21.38 -25.29 -36.12
CA ILE A 68 -20.05 -25.84 -36.44
C ILE A 68 -18.99 -24.80 -36.11
N LEU A 69 -18.11 -25.14 -35.17
CA LEU A 69 -16.93 -24.36 -34.83
C LEU A 69 -15.69 -24.94 -35.53
N GLN A 70 -14.68 -24.11 -35.74
CA GLN A 70 -13.37 -24.51 -36.25
C GLN A 70 -12.26 -23.90 -35.43
N ASP A 71 -11.25 -24.68 -35.07
CA ASP A 71 -10.06 -24.21 -34.36
C ASP A 71 -8.92 -23.78 -35.32
N ASP A 72 -7.79 -23.39 -34.75
CA ASP A 72 -6.59 -22.95 -35.47
C ASP A 72 -5.82 -24.10 -36.17
N ALA A 73 -6.18 -25.35 -35.91
CA ALA A 73 -5.67 -26.53 -36.62
C ALA A 73 -6.59 -26.95 -37.79
N ASN A 74 -7.62 -26.16 -38.10
CA ASN A 74 -8.69 -26.47 -39.05
C ASN A 74 -9.56 -27.67 -38.63
N GLU A 75 -9.52 -28.09 -37.36
CA GLU A 75 -10.40 -29.12 -36.82
C GLU A 75 -11.79 -28.54 -36.60
N THR A 76 -12.84 -29.29 -36.96
CA THR A 76 -14.23 -28.84 -36.79
C THR A 76 -14.93 -29.56 -35.65
N LEU A 77 -15.78 -28.83 -34.93
CA LEU A 77 -16.59 -29.33 -33.82
C LEU A 77 -18.06 -29.02 -34.09
N SER A 78 -18.85 -30.07 -34.32
CA SER A 78 -20.31 -29.97 -34.53
C SER A 78 -21.06 -30.07 -33.21
N ILE A 79 -21.96 -29.13 -32.96
CA ILE A 79 -22.67 -28.98 -31.69
C ILE A 79 -24.18 -28.86 -31.95
N THR A 80 -24.97 -29.74 -31.33
CA THR A 80 -26.43 -29.83 -31.52
C THR A 80 -27.23 -29.58 -30.24
N ALA A 81 -26.58 -29.43 -29.09
CA ALA A 81 -27.21 -29.16 -27.81
C ALA A 81 -26.32 -28.27 -26.93
N ASN A 82 -26.93 -27.63 -25.94
CA ASN A 82 -26.21 -26.88 -24.90
C ASN A 82 -25.39 -27.81 -24.01
N GLY A 83 -24.36 -27.27 -23.38
CA GLY A 83 -23.48 -27.97 -22.45
C GLY A 83 -22.01 -27.82 -22.80
N ASP A 84 -21.18 -28.55 -22.05
CA ASP A 84 -19.75 -28.58 -22.26
C ASP A 84 -19.38 -29.67 -23.28
N THR A 85 -18.56 -29.33 -24.24
CA THR A 85 -17.95 -30.21 -25.24
C THR A 85 -16.48 -29.86 -25.41
N LYS A 86 -15.75 -30.49 -26.33
CA LYS A 86 -14.34 -30.21 -26.58
C LYS A 86 -13.94 -30.50 -28.02
N PHE A 87 -12.93 -29.79 -28.51
CA PHE A 87 -12.25 -30.17 -29.74
C PHE A 87 -11.59 -31.55 -29.57
N PRO A 88 -11.61 -32.42 -30.61
CA PRO A 88 -11.01 -33.74 -30.54
C PRO A 88 -9.51 -33.73 -30.21
N SER A 89 -8.76 -32.75 -30.72
CA SER A 89 -7.33 -32.63 -30.52
C SER A 89 -6.98 -31.86 -29.24
N GLN A 90 -6.06 -32.41 -28.45
CA GLN A 90 -5.52 -31.73 -27.29
C GLN A 90 -4.42 -30.75 -27.70
N LYS A 91 -4.35 -29.61 -27.02
CA LYS A 91 -3.34 -28.58 -27.27
C LYS A 91 -2.38 -28.49 -26.09
N ALA A 92 -1.16 -28.04 -26.34
CA ALA A 92 -0.19 -27.83 -25.28
C ALA A 92 -0.70 -26.80 -24.27
N LYS A 93 -0.50 -27.07 -22.98
CA LYS A 93 -0.80 -26.14 -21.91
C LYS A 93 -0.08 -24.80 -22.13
N TYR A 94 -0.78 -23.68 -21.93
CA TYR A 94 -0.36 -22.31 -22.22
C TYR A 94 -0.14 -21.97 -23.71
N SER A 95 -0.53 -22.83 -24.64
CA SER A 95 -0.56 -22.46 -26.06
C SER A 95 -1.70 -21.47 -26.36
N ALA A 96 -1.51 -20.64 -27.38
CA ALA A 96 -2.60 -19.82 -27.91
C ALA A 96 -3.63 -20.70 -28.61
N TYR A 97 -4.89 -20.28 -28.61
CA TYR A 97 -5.96 -20.88 -29.42
C TYR A 97 -6.69 -19.79 -30.21
N THR A 98 -7.29 -20.19 -31.33
CA THR A 98 -8.23 -19.38 -32.10
C THR A 98 -9.37 -20.27 -32.56
N VAL A 99 -10.61 -19.84 -32.35
CA VAL A 99 -11.83 -20.56 -32.70
C VAL A 99 -12.76 -19.62 -33.45
N SER A 100 -13.34 -20.13 -34.53
CA SER A 100 -14.27 -19.41 -35.40
C SER A 100 -15.55 -20.21 -35.61
N ILE A 101 -16.63 -19.52 -35.98
CA ILE A 101 -17.89 -20.17 -36.39
C ILE A 101 -17.85 -20.36 -37.90
N VAL A 102 -17.95 -21.61 -38.35
CA VAL A 102 -17.99 -21.96 -39.78
C VAL A 102 -19.42 -22.17 -40.26
N ASN A 103 -20.32 -22.65 -39.40
CA ASN A 103 -21.74 -22.78 -39.73
C ASN A 103 -22.62 -22.35 -38.56
N GLN A 104 -23.51 -21.38 -38.81
CA GLN A 104 -24.55 -20.99 -37.86
C GLN A 104 -25.67 -22.04 -37.83
N PRO A 105 -26.31 -22.29 -36.67
CA PRO A 105 -27.41 -23.24 -36.57
C PRO A 105 -28.65 -22.74 -37.31
N ASN A 106 -29.07 -23.46 -38.35
CA ASN A 106 -30.32 -23.23 -39.06
C ASN A 106 -31.40 -24.21 -38.57
N ALA A 107 -32.17 -23.83 -37.56
CA ALA A 107 -33.33 -24.61 -37.15
C ALA A 107 -34.52 -24.29 -38.08
N SER A 108 -34.85 -25.13 -39.05
CA SER A 108 -36.18 -25.09 -39.71
C SER A 108 -37.09 -26.15 -39.09
N PRO A 109 -38.32 -25.83 -38.64
CA PRO A 109 -39.08 -24.59 -38.82
C PRO A 109 -39.00 -23.58 -37.64
N GLY A 110 -37.89 -23.57 -36.88
CA GLY A 110 -37.72 -22.69 -35.71
C GLY A 110 -37.28 -21.25 -36.06
N PRO A 111 -37.28 -20.33 -35.07
CA PRO A 111 -36.69 -19.00 -35.25
C PRO A 111 -35.17 -19.14 -35.49
N ALA A 112 -34.64 -18.35 -36.44
CA ALA A 112 -33.21 -18.26 -36.65
C ALA A 112 -32.52 -17.81 -35.35
N ILE A 113 -31.55 -18.59 -34.89
CA ILE A 113 -30.71 -18.26 -33.74
C ILE A 113 -29.29 -17.99 -34.24
N THR A 114 -28.66 -16.98 -33.70
CA THR A 114 -27.27 -16.63 -34.01
C THR A 114 -26.42 -16.98 -32.82
N CYS A 115 -25.37 -17.76 -33.06
CA CYS A 115 -24.33 -18.02 -32.08
C CYS A 115 -23.18 -17.04 -32.25
N SER A 116 -22.63 -16.56 -31.14
CA SER A 116 -21.38 -15.80 -31.09
C SER A 116 -20.42 -16.46 -30.11
N ILE A 117 -19.13 -16.40 -30.41
CA ILE A 117 -18.07 -16.84 -29.50
C ILE A 117 -17.65 -15.62 -28.69
N THR A 118 -17.66 -15.71 -27.35
CA THR A 118 -17.27 -14.58 -26.48
C THR A 118 -15.75 -14.46 -26.37
N ASN A 119 -15.02 -15.57 -26.40
CA ASN A 119 -13.55 -15.66 -26.41
C ASN A 119 -13.02 -16.45 -27.61
N PRO A 120 -13.09 -15.90 -28.84
CA PRO A 120 -12.59 -16.62 -30.02
C PRO A 120 -11.10 -16.88 -29.94
N ASN A 121 -10.33 -16.08 -29.19
CA ASN A 121 -8.87 -16.23 -29.07
C ASN A 121 -8.48 -16.20 -27.58
N GLY A 122 -7.38 -16.86 -27.22
CA GLY A 122 -6.85 -16.81 -25.85
C GLY A 122 -5.67 -17.72 -25.61
N ILE A 123 -5.26 -17.84 -24.34
CA ILE A 123 -4.22 -18.76 -23.87
C ILE A 123 -4.87 -19.90 -23.08
N LEU A 124 -4.45 -21.14 -23.36
CA LEU A 124 -5.05 -22.34 -22.79
C LEU A 124 -4.49 -22.65 -21.38
N GLU A 125 -5.20 -22.27 -20.32
CA GLU A 125 -4.79 -22.50 -18.93
C GLU A 125 -5.50 -23.69 -18.25
N PRO A 126 -4.87 -24.43 -17.31
CA PRO A 126 -5.41 -25.68 -16.73
C PRO A 126 -6.70 -25.52 -15.93
N PHE A 127 -7.00 -24.30 -15.49
CA PHE A 127 -8.11 -24.01 -14.59
C PHE A 127 -9.14 -23.04 -15.19
N PHE A 128 -8.92 -22.53 -16.42
CA PHE A 128 -9.75 -21.49 -17.05
C PHE A 128 -9.93 -21.57 -18.58
N ALA A 129 -9.66 -22.73 -19.21
CA ALA A 129 -9.80 -22.87 -20.66
C ALA A 129 -11.12 -23.53 -21.09
N TYR A 130 -12.15 -22.73 -21.33
CA TYR A 130 -13.24 -23.10 -22.23
C TYR A 130 -13.58 -21.96 -23.16
N VAL A 131 -13.88 -22.27 -24.41
CA VAL A 131 -14.46 -21.35 -25.39
C VAL A 131 -15.95 -21.25 -25.11
N GLU A 132 -16.43 -20.09 -24.70
CA GLU A 132 -17.84 -19.88 -24.43
C GLU A 132 -18.53 -19.41 -25.71
N VAL A 133 -19.58 -20.14 -26.07
CA VAL A 133 -20.46 -19.83 -27.18
C VAL A 133 -21.85 -19.60 -26.65
N ILE A 134 -22.41 -18.46 -27.02
CA ILE A 134 -23.75 -18.08 -26.63
C ILE A 134 -24.59 -17.95 -27.90
N CYS A 135 -25.65 -18.74 -27.98
CA CYS A 135 -26.62 -18.71 -29.05
C CYS A 135 -27.87 -18.01 -28.55
N ALA A 136 -28.38 -17.04 -29.31
CA ALA A 136 -29.58 -16.32 -28.96
C ALA A 136 -30.40 -15.97 -30.20
N GLY A 137 -31.72 -15.88 -30.05
CA GLY A 137 -32.60 -15.37 -31.11
C GLY A 137 -32.40 -13.88 -31.37
N LYS A 138 -31.91 -13.13 -30.38
CA LYS A 138 -31.54 -11.70 -30.48
C LYS A 138 -30.35 -11.40 -29.58
N THR A 139 -29.35 -10.72 -30.12
CA THR A 139 -28.22 -10.16 -29.38
C THR A 139 -28.19 -8.65 -29.59
N PHE A 140 -27.75 -7.91 -28.58
CA PHE A 140 -27.62 -6.46 -28.64
C PHE A 140 -26.19 -6.02 -28.34
N PRO A 141 -25.69 -4.98 -29.01
CA PRO A 141 -24.32 -4.51 -28.80
C PRO A 141 -24.19 -3.80 -27.45
N VAL A 142 -23.04 -4.00 -26.80
CA VAL A 142 -22.56 -3.12 -25.74
C VAL A 142 -21.49 -2.22 -26.35
N ALA A 143 -21.56 -0.92 -26.07
CA ALA A 143 -20.60 0.06 -26.53
C ALA A 143 -20.12 0.92 -25.37
N VAL A 144 -18.93 1.49 -25.52
CA VAL A 144 -18.44 2.56 -24.66
C VAL A 144 -18.31 3.83 -25.46
N ASN A 145 -18.78 4.95 -24.91
CA ASN A 145 -18.59 6.27 -25.48
C ASN A 145 -17.59 7.04 -24.60
N VAL A 146 -16.39 7.25 -25.13
CA VAL A 146 -15.23 7.75 -24.39
C VAL A 146 -15.03 9.23 -24.67
N PHE A 147 -14.82 9.99 -23.60
CA PHE A 147 -14.55 11.43 -23.63
C PHE A 147 -13.26 11.75 -22.88
N GLY A 148 -12.56 12.80 -23.31
CA GLY A 148 -11.52 13.42 -22.50
C GLY A 148 -10.11 12.86 -22.65
N ILE A 149 -9.84 12.00 -23.64
CA ILE A 149 -8.47 11.53 -23.93
C ILE A 149 -7.71 12.59 -24.73
N SER A 150 -6.61 13.09 -24.17
CA SER A 150 -5.72 14.05 -24.83
C SER A 150 -5.16 13.51 -26.15
N SER A 151 -4.95 14.38 -27.14
CA SER A 151 -4.29 14.00 -28.40
C SER A 151 -2.80 13.70 -28.24
N SER A 152 -2.19 14.13 -27.13
CA SER A 152 -0.77 13.91 -26.80
C SER A 152 -0.57 12.71 -25.86
N VAL A 153 -1.55 11.81 -25.77
CA VAL A 153 -1.57 10.72 -24.80
C VAL A 153 -0.48 9.68 -25.05
N VAL A 154 0.08 9.12 -23.98
CA VAL A 154 0.93 7.93 -24.01
C VAL A 154 0.18 6.77 -23.34
N GLY A 155 0.18 5.59 -23.96
CA GLY A 155 -0.60 4.44 -23.49
C GLY A 155 -2.03 4.42 -24.05
N ASN A 156 -2.91 3.63 -23.43
CA ASN A 156 -4.28 3.42 -23.88
C ASN A 156 -5.24 3.19 -22.72
N LEU A 157 -6.52 3.47 -22.96
CA LEU A 157 -7.63 3.06 -22.11
C LEU A 157 -7.95 1.60 -22.45
N GLN A 158 -7.96 0.74 -21.44
CA GLN A 158 -8.34 -0.67 -21.57
C GLN A 158 -9.68 -0.89 -20.88
N VAL A 159 -10.70 -1.29 -21.63
CA VAL A 159 -12.04 -1.58 -21.10
C VAL A 159 -12.47 -2.98 -21.51
N ARG A 160 -12.98 -3.78 -20.58
CA ARG A 160 -13.39 -5.16 -20.82
C ARG A 160 -14.86 -5.38 -20.52
N ASN A 161 -15.59 -6.05 -21.40
CA ASN A 161 -16.92 -6.59 -21.15
C ASN A 161 -16.83 -8.10 -20.87
N GLY A 162 -17.36 -8.54 -19.73
CA GLY A 162 -17.26 -9.94 -19.30
C GLY A 162 -15.82 -10.40 -19.04
N GLY A 163 -15.51 -11.66 -19.36
CA GLY A 163 -14.21 -12.28 -19.03
C GLY A 163 -13.07 -11.98 -20.02
N VAL A 164 -13.39 -11.60 -21.26
CA VAL A 164 -12.49 -11.78 -22.43
C VAL A 164 -12.58 -10.68 -23.49
N ASP A 165 -13.73 -9.98 -23.62
CA ASP A 165 -13.96 -9.01 -24.69
C ASP A 165 -13.33 -7.66 -24.31
N LEU A 166 -12.14 -7.38 -24.84
CA LEU A 166 -11.28 -6.25 -24.47
C LEU A 166 -11.22 -5.21 -25.59
N LEU A 167 -11.50 -3.96 -25.24
CA LEU A 167 -11.25 -2.78 -26.07
C LEU A 167 -9.99 -2.06 -25.61
N THR A 168 -9.17 -1.66 -26.58
CA THR A 168 -7.99 -0.80 -26.38
C THR A 168 -8.24 0.50 -27.14
N ILE A 169 -8.33 1.61 -26.41
CA ILE A 169 -8.84 2.90 -26.91
C ILE A 169 -7.78 3.99 -26.71
N THR A 170 -7.48 4.74 -27.76
CA THR A 170 -6.45 5.81 -27.75
C THR A 170 -7.00 7.21 -28.00
N SER A 171 -8.29 7.34 -28.30
CA SER A 171 -8.94 8.62 -28.59
C SER A 171 -10.41 8.62 -28.21
N ASP A 172 -11.00 9.80 -28.12
CA ASP A 172 -12.44 9.96 -27.87
C ASP A 172 -13.27 9.31 -29.00
N GLY A 173 -14.48 8.86 -28.67
CA GLY A 173 -15.42 8.26 -29.62
C GLY A 173 -16.24 7.12 -29.03
N THR A 174 -17.14 6.58 -29.84
CA THR A 174 -17.93 5.40 -29.49
C THR A 174 -17.29 4.14 -30.05
N TYR A 175 -17.04 3.16 -29.19
CA TYR A 175 -16.41 1.89 -29.52
C TYR A 175 -17.34 0.74 -29.13
N ASN A 176 -17.62 -0.15 -30.06
CA ASN A 176 -18.45 -1.33 -29.82
C ASN A 176 -17.57 -2.50 -29.39
N PHE A 177 -18.01 -3.24 -28.37
CA PHE A 177 -17.46 -4.56 -28.07
C PHE A 177 -17.77 -5.52 -29.22
N ALA A 178 -16.91 -6.51 -29.44
CA ALA A 178 -17.04 -7.43 -30.56
C ALA A 178 -18.20 -8.41 -30.36
N ALA A 179 -18.41 -8.88 -29.13
CA ALA A 179 -19.48 -9.79 -28.78
C ALA A 179 -20.77 -9.04 -28.42
N GLY A 180 -21.86 -9.35 -29.13
CA GLY A 180 -23.20 -8.97 -28.71
C GLY A 180 -23.63 -9.75 -27.47
N VAL A 181 -24.34 -9.10 -26.55
CA VAL A 181 -24.92 -9.73 -25.36
C VAL A 181 -26.36 -10.17 -25.69
N PRO A 182 -26.76 -11.41 -25.37
CA PRO A 182 -28.13 -11.87 -25.62
C PRO A 182 -29.18 -11.02 -24.91
N ASP A 183 -30.38 -10.99 -25.50
CA ASP A 183 -31.55 -10.39 -24.83
C ASP A 183 -31.76 -10.99 -23.44
N GLN A 184 -32.10 -10.14 -22.47
CA GLN A 184 -32.30 -10.48 -21.06
C GLN A 184 -31.09 -11.06 -20.32
N SER A 185 -29.90 -11.03 -20.93
CA SER A 185 -28.65 -11.44 -20.26
C SER A 185 -27.95 -10.26 -19.59
N ALA A 186 -27.19 -10.56 -18.54
CA ALA A 186 -26.40 -9.57 -17.83
C ALA A 186 -25.15 -9.17 -18.64
N TYR A 187 -24.75 -7.90 -18.53
CA TYR A 187 -23.46 -7.39 -18.97
C TYR A 187 -22.72 -6.78 -17.78
N SER A 188 -21.40 -6.78 -17.84
CA SER A 188 -20.54 -6.12 -16.86
C SER A 188 -19.26 -5.64 -17.54
N VAL A 189 -19.05 -4.34 -17.47
CA VAL A 189 -17.93 -3.64 -18.09
C VAL A 189 -17.00 -3.11 -17.01
N GLN A 190 -15.71 -3.32 -17.20
CA GLN A 190 -14.65 -2.95 -16.27
C GLN A 190 -13.58 -2.13 -16.98
N ILE A 191 -13.10 -1.07 -16.35
CA ILE A 191 -11.89 -0.37 -16.78
C ILE A 191 -10.71 -1.12 -16.16
N LEU A 192 -9.78 -1.60 -17.01
CA LEU A 192 -8.58 -2.33 -16.58
C LEU A 192 -7.37 -1.43 -16.43
N GLY A 193 -7.31 -0.35 -17.21
CA GLY A 193 -6.21 0.60 -17.21
C GLY A 193 -6.60 1.90 -17.91
N SER A 194 -5.99 3.00 -17.45
CA SER A 194 -6.16 4.32 -18.08
C SER A 194 -4.86 4.72 -18.79
N PRO A 195 -4.93 5.59 -19.81
CA PRO A 195 -3.75 6.18 -20.41
C PRO A 195 -2.94 6.99 -19.38
N GLN A 196 -1.67 7.27 -19.69
CA GLN A 196 -0.80 8.05 -18.82
C GLN A 196 -1.40 9.44 -18.52
N ASP A 197 -1.28 9.87 -17.27
CA ASP A 197 -1.80 11.15 -16.73
C ASP A 197 -3.32 11.32 -16.87
N HIS A 198 -4.06 10.25 -17.15
CA HIS A 198 -5.53 10.23 -17.21
C HIS A 198 -6.13 9.37 -16.09
N VAL A 199 -7.25 9.82 -15.56
CA VAL A 199 -8.13 9.05 -14.68
C VAL A 199 -9.42 8.80 -15.43
N CYS A 200 -9.60 7.58 -15.95
CA CYS A 200 -10.82 7.17 -16.63
C CYS A 200 -11.79 6.49 -15.66
N GLN A 201 -13.05 6.88 -15.71
CA GLN A 201 -14.12 6.33 -14.88
C GLN A 201 -15.46 6.34 -15.60
N PHE A 202 -16.36 5.45 -15.21
CA PHE A 202 -17.74 5.48 -15.68
C PHE A 202 -18.47 6.71 -15.13
N GLU A 203 -19.34 7.34 -15.91
CA GLU A 203 -20.15 8.47 -15.43
C GLU A 203 -21.12 8.05 -14.33
N THR A 204 -21.46 8.98 -13.43
CA THR A 204 -22.41 8.75 -12.33
C THR A 204 -23.84 9.16 -12.72
N PRO A 205 -24.87 8.32 -12.47
CA PRO A 205 -24.80 6.96 -11.89
C PRO A 205 -24.20 5.95 -12.87
N ALA A 206 -23.37 5.03 -12.36
CA ALA A 206 -22.66 4.06 -13.20
C ALA A 206 -23.63 3.09 -13.89
N THR A 207 -23.56 3.01 -15.21
CA THR A 207 -24.28 2.03 -16.05
C THR A 207 -23.37 0.88 -16.50
N ALA A 208 -22.27 0.65 -15.78
CA ALA A 208 -21.25 -0.32 -16.17
C ALA A 208 -21.70 -1.80 -16.02
N SER A 209 -22.86 -2.05 -15.43
CA SER A 209 -23.45 -3.38 -15.33
C SER A 209 -24.97 -3.30 -15.38
N GLY A 210 -25.61 -4.33 -15.90
CA GLY A 210 -27.06 -4.41 -15.95
C GLY A 210 -27.53 -5.61 -16.75
N VAL A 211 -28.82 -5.61 -17.10
CA VAL A 211 -29.41 -6.60 -18.00
C VAL A 211 -29.73 -5.92 -19.33
N ILE A 212 -29.31 -6.53 -20.43
CA ILE A 212 -29.69 -6.09 -21.78
C ILE A 212 -31.18 -6.35 -21.97
N ALA A 213 -31.93 -5.33 -22.41
CA ALA A 213 -33.35 -5.47 -22.68
C ALA A 213 -33.71 -4.78 -24.00
N SER A 214 -34.02 -5.55 -25.04
CA SER A 214 -34.59 -5.09 -26.30
C SER A 214 -33.81 -4.06 -27.14
N SER A 215 -32.68 -3.51 -26.66
CA SER A 215 -31.78 -2.62 -27.38
C SER A 215 -30.34 -2.70 -26.86
N GLY A 216 -29.39 -2.19 -27.65
CA GLY A 216 -27.99 -2.06 -27.25
C GLY A 216 -27.79 -1.01 -26.16
N VAL A 217 -26.69 -1.15 -25.41
CA VAL A 217 -26.32 -0.25 -24.32
C VAL A 217 -25.03 0.48 -24.66
N THR A 218 -25.04 1.81 -24.54
CA THR A 218 -23.83 2.63 -24.63
C THR A 218 -23.49 3.22 -23.27
N ILE A 219 -22.29 2.91 -22.78
CA ILE A 219 -21.80 3.31 -21.45
C ILE A 219 -20.85 4.48 -21.63
N ASN A 220 -21.09 5.60 -20.95
CA ASN A 220 -20.18 6.73 -21.03
C ASN A 220 -18.97 6.49 -20.11
N VAL A 221 -17.78 6.68 -20.67
CA VAL A 221 -16.50 6.67 -19.95
C VAL A 221 -15.91 8.06 -20.03
N ASN A 222 -15.70 8.67 -18.86
CA ASN A 222 -15.13 9.99 -18.74
C ASN A 222 -13.66 9.88 -18.31
N CYS A 223 -12.75 10.30 -19.18
CA CYS A 223 -11.31 10.38 -18.95
C CYS A 223 -10.81 11.83 -18.82
N LEU A 224 -11.72 12.80 -18.71
CA LEU A 224 -11.37 14.22 -18.54
C LEU A 224 -10.54 14.42 -17.28
N SER A 225 -9.26 14.79 -17.47
CA SER A 225 -8.25 14.82 -16.42
C SER A 225 -7.43 16.10 -16.47
N VAL A 226 -6.83 16.46 -15.33
CA VAL A 226 -5.69 17.39 -15.32
C VAL A 226 -4.46 16.57 -15.64
N ILE A 227 -3.88 16.81 -16.81
CA ILE A 227 -2.75 16.02 -17.34
C ILE A 227 -1.40 16.63 -16.95
N ASN A 228 -1.39 17.89 -16.52
CA ASN A 228 -0.19 18.55 -16.04
C ASN A 228 -0.54 19.67 -15.06
N ALA A 229 0.29 19.87 -14.04
CA ALA A 229 0.20 20.97 -13.11
C ALA A 229 1.59 21.60 -12.92
N LEU A 230 1.69 22.92 -13.11
CA LEU A 230 2.92 23.67 -12.95
C LEU A 230 2.73 24.80 -11.92
N PRO A 231 3.49 24.81 -10.81
CA PRO A 231 4.38 23.73 -10.37
C PRO A 231 3.60 22.45 -10.00
N ALA A 232 4.31 21.33 -9.84
CA ALA A 232 3.69 20.03 -9.57
C ALA A 232 2.77 20.06 -8.33
N ASP A 233 1.78 19.17 -8.26
CA ASP A 233 0.97 19.01 -7.04
C ASP A 233 1.85 18.56 -5.85
N GLN A 234 1.39 18.85 -4.63
CA GLN A 234 2.07 18.57 -3.38
C GLN A 234 3.46 19.25 -3.33
N THR A 235 3.56 20.49 -3.81
CA THR A 235 4.82 21.24 -3.91
C THR A 235 4.89 22.43 -2.94
N VAL A 236 5.95 23.21 -3.09
CA VAL A 236 6.17 24.46 -2.39
C VAL A 236 6.00 25.62 -3.36
N LEU A 237 5.27 26.63 -2.93
CA LEU A 237 5.09 27.89 -3.64
C LEU A 237 5.72 29.03 -2.84
N LEU A 238 6.27 30.00 -3.55
CA LEU A 238 6.55 31.33 -3.01
C LEU A 238 5.26 32.16 -3.04
N THR A 239 5.22 33.25 -2.25
CA THR A 239 4.04 34.12 -2.11
C THR A 239 3.55 34.74 -3.43
N THR A 240 4.43 34.83 -4.43
CA THR A 240 4.12 35.37 -5.76
C THR A 240 3.77 34.31 -6.81
N ASP A 241 4.00 33.03 -6.53
CA ASP A 241 3.87 31.96 -7.54
C ASP A 241 2.43 31.76 -7.98
N SER A 242 2.23 31.23 -9.18
CA SER A 242 0.90 30.88 -9.70
C SER A 242 0.83 29.39 -9.99
N ILE A 243 -0.36 28.80 -9.83
CA ILE A 243 -0.61 27.41 -10.18
C ILE A 243 -1.23 27.38 -11.58
N THR A 244 -0.67 26.60 -12.49
CA THR A 244 -1.17 26.43 -13.86
C THR A 244 -1.55 24.97 -14.05
N LEU A 245 -2.83 24.71 -14.30
CA LEU A 245 -3.38 23.39 -14.53
C LEU A 245 -3.71 23.23 -16.01
N THR A 246 -3.13 22.23 -16.66
CA THR A 246 -3.44 21.86 -18.04
C THR A 246 -4.33 20.64 -18.04
N PHE A 247 -5.49 20.78 -18.67
CA PHE A 247 -6.50 19.74 -18.80
C PHE A 247 -6.33 18.98 -20.12
N SER A 248 -6.81 17.74 -20.15
CA SER A 248 -6.77 16.87 -21.34
C SER A 248 -7.61 17.39 -22.51
N LYS A 249 -8.60 18.25 -22.22
CA LYS A 249 -9.46 18.94 -23.20
C LYS A 249 -9.63 20.41 -22.81
N ASN A 250 -10.43 21.12 -23.60
CA ASN A 250 -10.82 22.47 -23.26
C ASN A 250 -11.52 22.51 -21.90
N VAL A 251 -11.38 23.62 -21.20
CA VAL A 251 -11.92 23.77 -19.84
C VAL A 251 -12.58 25.13 -19.68
N THR A 252 -13.75 25.14 -19.05
CA THR A 252 -14.45 26.36 -18.63
C THR A 252 -15.28 26.08 -17.36
N GLY A 253 -15.88 27.13 -16.78
CA GLY A 253 -16.81 27.00 -15.66
C GLY A 253 -16.17 26.65 -14.31
N CYS A 254 -14.84 26.51 -14.25
CA CYS A 254 -14.14 26.21 -13.00
C CYS A 254 -14.35 27.31 -11.95
N ALA A 255 -14.58 26.89 -10.71
CA ALA A 255 -14.72 27.76 -9.54
C ALA A 255 -13.94 27.20 -8.35
N LEU A 256 -13.46 28.08 -7.47
CA LEU A 256 -12.91 27.67 -6.18
C LEU A 256 -14.05 27.31 -5.24
N ASN A 257 -13.91 26.20 -4.53
CA ASN A 257 -14.86 25.78 -3.52
C ASN A 257 -14.32 26.08 -2.12
N ASN A 258 -15.08 26.85 -1.35
CA ASN A 258 -14.74 27.30 0.00
C ASN A 258 -15.12 26.29 1.10
N VAL A 259 -15.59 25.08 0.74
CA VAL A 259 -16.05 24.06 1.70
C VAL A 259 -14.86 23.38 2.39
N ASN A 260 -14.84 23.47 3.73
CA ASN A 260 -13.91 22.76 4.60
C ASN A 260 -14.34 21.29 4.72
N THR A 261 -13.61 20.36 4.08
CA THR A 261 -13.88 18.92 4.21
C THR A 261 -12.58 18.14 4.36
N PRO A 262 -12.37 17.40 5.47
CA PRO A 262 -13.22 17.31 6.68
C PRO A 262 -13.25 18.59 7.52
N ALA A 263 -14.30 18.77 8.32
CA ALA A 263 -14.39 19.86 9.28
C ALA A 263 -13.23 19.79 10.29
N GLY A 264 -12.37 20.81 10.33
CA GLY A 264 -11.22 20.89 11.22
C GLY A 264 -9.86 20.93 10.54
N ASN A 265 -9.75 20.59 9.24
CA ASN A 265 -8.51 20.78 8.49
C ASN A 265 -8.36 22.23 8.01
N LEU A 266 -7.15 22.77 8.16
CA LEU A 266 -6.80 24.18 7.98
C LEU A 266 -7.02 24.65 6.53
N LYS A 267 -8.08 25.44 6.39
CA LYS A 267 -8.28 26.70 5.63
C LYS A 267 -7.73 26.80 4.20
N PHE A 268 -8.66 26.87 3.28
CA PHE A 268 -8.62 27.76 2.11
C PHE A 268 -8.67 29.23 2.56
N VAL A 269 -7.70 30.06 2.16
CA VAL A 269 -7.77 31.54 2.34
C VAL A 269 -7.32 32.21 1.05
N GLN A 270 -8.17 32.30 0.02
CA GLN A 270 -8.01 33.25 -1.09
C GLN A 270 -9.39 33.64 -1.68
N PRO A 271 -9.56 34.87 -2.19
CA PRO A 271 -10.75 35.27 -2.95
C PRO A 271 -10.74 34.71 -4.39
N ALA A 272 -11.93 34.44 -4.94
CA ALA A 272 -12.15 33.78 -6.23
C ALA A 272 -11.76 34.60 -7.50
N SER A 273 -11.16 35.79 -7.35
CA SER A 273 -10.99 36.78 -8.43
C SER A 273 -9.76 36.60 -9.32
N ASN A 274 -8.97 35.52 -9.17
CA ASN A 274 -7.64 35.39 -9.78
C ASN A 274 -7.49 34.27 -10.83
N PHE A 275 -8.58 33.81 -11.44
CA PHE A 275 -8.50 32.85 -12.55
C PHE A 275 -8.23 33.52 -13.89
N THR A 276 -7.33 32.94 -14.66
CA THR A 276 -7.22 33.20 -16.10
C THR A 276 -7.20 31.88 -16.86
N TYR A 277 -7.59 31.91 -18.13
CA TYR A 277 -7.48 30.77 -19.04
C TYR A 277 -6.45 31.10 -20.13
N PRO A 278 -5.14 30.87 -19.90
CA PRO A 278 -4.10 31.27 -20.86
C PRO A 278 -4.26 30.60 -22.23
N THR A 279 -4.78 29.38 -22.25
CA THR A 279 -5.17 28.63 -23.44
C THR A 279 -6.53 27.97 -23.19
N SER A 280 -7.18 27.45 -24.24
CA SER A 280 -8.51 26.83 -24.11
C SER A 280 -8.55 25.63 -23.15
N ASN A 281 -7.42 24.95 -22.94
CA ASN A 281 -7.26 23.80 -22.06
C ASN A 281 -6.45 24.08 -20.80
N THR A 282 -6.11 25.33 -20.51
CA THR A 282 -5.27 25.68 -19.36
C THR A 282 -5.99 26.66 -18.45
N LEU A 283 -5.99 26.37 -17.15
CA LEU A 283 -6.44 27.26 -16.08
C LEU A 283 -5.23 27.73 -15.28
N ARG A 284 -5.12 29.03 -15.05
CA ARG A 284 -4.10 29.61 -14.16
C ARG A 284 -4.76 30.28 -12.96
N ILE A 285 -4.25 29.94 -11.79
CA ILE A 285 -4.65 30.45 -10.48
C ILE A 285 -3.53 31.37 -10.02
N ASN A 286 -3.78 32.68 -10.05
CA ASN A 286 -2.77 33.68 -9.72
C ASN A 286 -2.75 33.95 -8.20
N SER A 287 -1.56 34.13 -7.63
CA SER A 287 -1.39 34.46 -6.20
C SER A 287 -2.07 35.77 -5.80
N GLY A 288 -2.09 36.76 -6.70
CA GLY A 288 -2.39 38.15 -6.35
C GLY A 288 -1.45 38.72 -5.27
N GLY A 289 -0.29 38.08 -5.03
CA GLY A 289 0.65 38.41 -3.95
C GLY A 289 0.20 38.02 -2.53
N ALA A 290 -0.83 37.17 -2.38
CA ALA A 290 -1.56 37.01 -1.13
C ALA A 290 -1.52 35.60 -0.51
N TRP A 291 -0.75 34.64 -1.05
CA TRP A 291 -0.75 33.28 -0.51
C TRP A 291 -0.42 33.29 0.99
N THR A 292 -1.34 32.79 1.82
CA THR A 292 -1.16 32.78 3.27
C THR A 292 -0.09 31.74 3.64
N PRO A 293 0.94 32.12 4.42
CA PRO A 293 1.92 31.18 4.92
C PRO A 293 1.26 30.03 5.70
N GLY A 294 1.69 28.80 5.44
CA GLY A 294 1.18 27.63 6.13
C GLY A 294 1.49 26.32 5.41
N PHE A 295 1.56 25.24 6.18
CA PHE A 295 1.75 23.87 5.68
C PHE A 295 0.43 23.25 5.26
N GLY A 296 0.47 22.34 4.28
CA GLY A 296 -0.68 21.51 3.90
C GLY A 296 -1.89 22.30 3.41
N GLN A 297 -1.64 23.45 2.79
CA GLN A 297 -2.66 24.28 2.17
C GLN A 297 -3.19 23.58 0.93
N TYR A 298 -4.40 23.92 0.49
CA TYR A 298 -4.95 23.37 -0.74
C TYR A 298 -5.87 24.33 -1.47
N VAL A 299 -5.90 24.17 -2.79
CA VAL A 299 -6.90 24.72 -3.68
C VAL A 299 -7.88 23.60 -4.01
N ARG A 300 -9.18 23.84 -3.80
CA ARG A 300 -10.23 22.91 -4.20
C ARG A 300 -11.04 23.52 -5.35
N LEU A 301 -10.98 22.89 -6.51
CA LEU A 301 -11.60 23.35 -7.74
C LEU A 301 -12.84 22.49 -8.05
N VAL A 302 -13.94 23.14 -8.40
CA VAL A 302 -15.22 22.50 -8.75
C VAL A 302 -15.81 23.12 -10.00
N GLY A 303 -16.82 22.48 -10.59
CA GLY A 303 -17.59 23.06 -11.72
C GLY A 303 -16.85 23.12 -13.05
N CYS A 304 -15.62 22.62 -13.13
CA CYS A 304 -14.88 22.52 -14.38
C CYS A 304 -15.59 21.58 -15.35
N ILE A 305 -15.87 22.08 -16.56
CA ILE A 305 -16.49 21.32 -17.65
C ILE A 305 -15.67 21.45 -18.94
N ASP A 306 -15.74 20.43 -19.78
CA ASP A 306 -15.36 20.55 -21.18
C ASP A 306 -16.51 21.19 -21.98
N PRO A 307 -16.33 22.40 -22.55
CA PRO A 307 -17.40 23.08 -23.28
C PRO A 307 -17.83 22.34 -24.55
N GLY A 308 -16.99 21.46 -25.12
CA GLY A 308 -17.33 20.71 -26.32
C GLY A 308 -18.32 19.58 -26.06
N THR A 309 -18.30 19.00 -24.86
CA THR A 309 -19.10 17.81 -24.51
C THR A 309 -20.09 18.06 -23.36
N GLY A 310 -19.93 19.17 -22.64
CA GLY A 310 -20.69 19.49 -21.42
C GLY A 310 -20.34 18.60 -20.22
N LYS A 311 -19.35 17.71 -20.36
CA LYS A 311 -18.98 16.76 -19.31
C LYS A 311 -18.12 17.44 -18.25
N ALA A 312 -18.37 17.08 -16.99
CA ALA A 312 -17.60 17.58 -15.86
C ALA A 312 -16.27 16.82 -15.73
N TYR A 313 -15.20 17.53 -15.40
CA TYR A 313 -13.93 16.91 -15.05
C TYR A 313 -14.09 16.06 -13.78
N ASN A 314 -13.45 14.88 -13.76
CA ASN A 314 -13.52 13.95 -12.63
C ASN A 314 -14.96 13.62 -12.15
N ASN A 315 -15.94 13.54 -13.07
CA ASN A 315 -17.37 13.35 -12.77
C ASN A 315 -17.95 14.39 -11.78
N GLY A 316 -17.40 15.61 -11.78
CA GLY A 316 -17.81 16.66 -10.84
C GLY A 316 -17.19 16.51 -9.44
N THR A 317 -16.40 15.47 -9.20
CA THR A 317 -15.59 15.36 -7.98
C THR A 317 -14.58 16.51 -7.95
N PRO A 318 -14.50 17.25 -6.85
CA PRO A 318 -13.57 18.36 -6.71
C PRO A 318 -12.12 17.92 -6.95
N LEU A 319 -11.42 18.69 -7.79
CA LEU A 319 -9.96 18.58 -7.91
C LEU A 319 -9.33 19.27 -6.70
N VAL A 320 -8.41 18.60 -6.02
CA VAL A 320 -7.65 19.16 -4.90
C VAL A 320 -6.19 19.26 -5.30
N PHE A 321 -5.64 20.47 -5.25
CA PHE A 321 -4.22 20.73 -5.42
C PHE A 321 -3.65 21.19 -4.08
N THR A 322 -2.67 20.49 -3.55
CA THR A 322 -2.07 20.77 -2.24
C THR A 322 -0.71 21.44 -2.40
N TYR A 323 -0.41 22.37 -1.49
CA TYR A 323 0.82 23.13 -1.53
C TYR A 323 1.23 23.60 -0.13
N THR A 324 2.45 24.09 -0.02
CA THR A 324 2.93 24.82 1.15
C THR A 324 3.56 26.13 0.70
N ILE A 325 3.37 27.18 1.50
CA ILE A 325 3.99 28.48 1.22
C ILE A 325 5.29 28.59 2.01
N ALA A 326 6.37 28.86 1.29
CA ALA A 326 7.70 29.05 1.85
C ALA A 326 8.20 30.48 1.64
N ASN A 327 9.12 30.89 2.49
CA ASN A 327 9.89 32.13 2.29
C ASN A 327 11.07 31.88 1.36
N GLU A 328 11.56 30.64 1.28
CA GLU A 328 12.70 30.27 0.45
C GLU A 328 12.58 28.83 -0.05
N VAL A 329 12.97 28.61 -1.31
CA VAL A 329 13.04 27.30 -1.95
C VAL A 329 14.44 27.06 -2.48
N LYS A 330 15.00 25.89 -2.20
CA LYS A 330 16.27 25.40 -2.71
C LYS A 330 16.05 24.16 -3.58
N TYR A 331 16.84 24.02 -4.63
CA TYR A 331 16.77 22.93 -5.59
C TYR A 331 18.03 22.09 -5.55
N VAL A 332 17.86 20.77 -5.55
CA VAL A 332 18.96 19.80 -5.52
C VAL A 332 18.77 18.73 -6.58
N VAL A 333 19.78 18.55 -7.43
CA VAL A 333 19.82 17.51 -8.47
C VAL A 333 21.17 16.79 -8.41
N PRO A 334 21.29 15.48 -8.68
CA PRO A 334 22.55 14.75 -8.48
C PRO A 334 23.73 15.32 -9.28
N THR A 335 23.45 15.88 -10.46
CA THR A 335 24.42 16.51 -11.36
C THR A 335 24.53 18.02 -11.17
N GLY A 336 24.03 18.55 -10.04
CA GLY A 336 23.99 19.99 -9.77
C GLY A 336 25.36 20.59 -9.49
N LEU A 337 25.37 21.88 -9.21
CA LEU A 337 26.60 22.62 -8.90
C LEU A 337 27.16 22.20 -7.53
N GLY A 338 28.49 22.23 -7.36
CA GLY A 338 29.15 21.99 -6.07
C GLY A 338 28.98 23.13 -5.06
N GLY A 339 28.47 24.29 -5.50
CA GLY A 339 28.27 25.48 -4.69
C GLY A 339 27.31 26.49 -5.34
N GLY A 340 26.90 27.52 -4.59
CA GLY A 340 25.98 28.57 -5.05
C GLY A 340 24.75 28.73 -4.15
N LEU A 341 23.76 29.52 -4.58
CA LEU A 341 22.57 29.81 -3.77
C LEU A 341 21.49 28.72 -3.81
N CYS A 342 21.60 27.77 -4.75
CA CYS A 342 20.62 26.70 -4.99
C CYS A 342 19.17 27.17 -5.22
N ASN A 343 18.94 28.42 -5.60
CA ASN A 343 17.62 29.08 -5.54
C ASN A 343 16.79 29.02 -6.84
N THR A 344 17.32 28.39 -7.88
CA THR A 344 16.61 28.12 -9.15
C THR A 344 16.92 26.73 -9.64
N VAL A 345 16.06 26.17 -10.51
CA VAL A 345 16.31 24.86 -11.14
C VAL A 345 17.63 24.84 -11.92
N SER A 346 17.96 25.93 -12.63
CA SER A 346 19.23 26.04 -13.37
C SER A 346 20.47 26.13 -12.47
N ASN A 347 20.32 26.62 -11.24
CA ASN A 347 21.40 26.75 -10.26
C ASN A 347 21.28 25.68 -9.16
N ALA A 348 20.60 24.57 -9.43
CA ALA A 348 20.40 23.51 -8.45
C ALA A 348 21.75 22.94 -7.98
N CYS A 349 21.84 22.62 -6.70
CA CYS A 349 23.05 22.13 -6.07
C CYS A 349 23.13 20.59 -6.13
N SER A 350 24.34 20.04 -6.08
CA SER A 350 24.58 18.58 -6.08
C SER A 350 24.39 17.93 -4.70
N SER A 351 24.44 18.72 -3.63
CA SER A 351 24.39 18.24 -2.26
C SER A 351 23.19 18.79 -1.50
N ILE A 352 22.40 17.89 -0.91
CA ILE A 352 21.27 18.22 -0.03
C ILE A 352 21.78 19.00 1.18
N ARG A 353 22.86 18.52 1.82
CA ARG A 353 23.50 19.20 2.97
C ARG A 353 23.92 20.62 2.60
N TYR A 354 24.54 20.79 1.43
CA TYR A 354 24.94 22.11 0.99
C TYR A 354 23.72 23.02 0.80
N ALA A 355 22.66 22.56 0.13
CA ALA A 355 21.43 23.33 -0.02
C ALA A 355 20.77 23.71 1.32
N VAL A 356 20.74 22.79 2.29
CA VAL A 356 20.31 23.07 3.68
C VAL A 356 21.16 24.18 4.32
N SER A 357 22.48 24.17 4.06
CA SER A 357 23.37 25.23 4.57
C SER A 357 23.04 26.61 3.99
N GLN A 358 22.50 26.67 2.77
CA GLN A 358 22.15 27.90 2.05
C GLN A 358 20.78 28.48 2.42
N CYS A 359 19.97 27.79 3.22
CA CYS A 359 18.72 28.34 3.75
C CYS A 359 19.02 29.52 4.69
N ALA A 360 18.49 30.69 4.34
CA ALA A 360 18.65 31.96 5.04
C ALA A 360 17.33 32.51 5.61
N ALA A 361 16.17 32.12 5.05
CA ALA A 361 14.85 32.51 5.53
C ALA A 361 13.99 31.29 5.88
N ILE A 362 13.25 31.37 6.99
CA ILE A 362 12.35 30.29 7.46
C ILE A 362 10.88 30.66 7.18
N PRO A 363 10.02 29.71 6.78
CA PRO A 363 10.36 28.33 6.43
C PRO A 363 11.10 28.24 5.09
N CYS A 364 12.18 27.47 5.07
CA CYS A 364 12.94 27.11 3.88
C CYS A 364 12.62 25.68 3.46
N PHE A 365 12.47 25.43 2.18
CA PHE A 365 12.27 24.09 1.64
C PHE A 365 13.37 23.71 0.66
N VAL A 366 13.96 22.54 0.87
CA VAL A 366 14.91 21.92 -0.06
C VAL A 366 14.17 20.85 -0.84
N LEU A 367 13.91 21.15 -2.11
CA LEU A 367 13.33 20.23 -3.09
C LEU A 367 14.44 19.40 -3.71
N VAL A 368 14.26 18.09 -3.72
CA VAL A 368 15.28 17.14 -4.17
C VAL A 368 14.73 16.30 -5.31
N SER A 369 15.45 16.26 -6.43
CA SER A 369 15.06 15.45 -7.58
C SER A 369 15.35 13.97 -7.37
N GLU A 370 14.91 13.17 -8.33
CA GLU A 370 15.27 11.77 -8.46
C GLU A 370 16.78 11.59 -8.57
N GLY A 371 17.26 10.46 -8.08
CA GLY A 371 18.68 10.11 -8.03
C GLY A 371 19.14 9.68 -6.64
N THR A 372 20.44 9.39 -6.52
CA THR A 372 21.05 8.88 -5.27
C THR A 372 22.02 9.89 -4.68
N TYR A 373 21.82 10.22 -3.40
CA TYR A 373 22.62 11.13 -2.60
C TYR A 373 23.27 10.34 -1.47
N SER A 374 24.59 10.15 -1.56
CA SER A 374 25.33 9.27 -0.64
C SER A 374 26.08 10.07 0.41
N ILE A 375 26.12 9.53 1.63
CA ILE A 375 26.90 10.05 2.75
C ILE A 375 28.00 9.02 3.05
N SER A 376 29.26 9.46 3.09
CA SER A 376 30.42 8.55 3.13
C SER A 376 31.42 8.82 4.25
N ASP A 377 31.39 10.00 4.90
CA ASP A 377 32.35 10.40 5.94
C ASP A 377 31.72 10.82 7.30
N ASN A 378 30.89 9.95 7.88
CA ASN A 378 30.72 9.76 9.33
C ASN A 378 30.11 10.83 10.25
N ALA A 379 30.21 12.11 9.93
CA ALA A 379 29.66 13.20 10.73
C ALA A 379 29.74 14.52 9.99
N THR A 380 30.73 14.69 9.11
CA THR A 380 30.81 15.88 8.28
C THR A 380 29.80 15.85 7.15
N GLN A 381 29.52 14.75 6.46
CA GLN A 381 28.59 14.78 5.31
C GLN A 381 27.11 14.51 5.60
N ARG A 382 26.71 14.25 6.85
CA ARG A 382 25.29 14.01 7.16
C ARG A 382 24.43 15.25 6.85
N ILE A 383 23.14 15.04 6.62
CA ILE A 383 22.19 16.13 6.43
C ILE A 383 21.75 16.60 7.81
N ASP A 384 22.48 17.57 8.36
CA ASP A 384 22.09 18.32 9.55
C ASP A 384 21.00 19.34 9.19
N LEU A 385 19.76 19.02 9.55
CA LEU A 385 18.66 19.98 9.42
C LEU A 385 18.89 21.17 10.36
N LYS A 386 18.19 22.26 10.07
CA LYS A 386 18.16 23.46 10.90
C LYS A 386 16.70 23.78 11.23
N ASP A 387 16.51 24.67 12.19
CA ASP A 387 15.18 25.20 12.49
C ASP A 387 14.50 25.76 11.22
N GLY A 388 13.25 25.35 11.00
CA GLY A 388 12.44 25.73 9.85
C GLY A 388 12.95 25.30 8.47
N VAL A 389 13.93 24.39 8.38
CA VAL A 389 14.38 23.80 7.11
C VAL A 389 13.70 22.46 6.88
N ASN A 390 13.06 22.33 5.72
CA ASN A 390 12.20 21.22 5.34
C ASN A 390 12.77 20.50 4.11
N LEU A 391 12.63 19.18 4.05
CA LEU A 391 13.05 18.35 2.93
C LEU A 391 11.85 17.74 2.21
N MET A 392 11.84 17.86 0.88
CA MET A 392 10.83 17.24 0.02
C MET A 392 11.50 16.54 -1.17
N GLY A 393 11.36 15.22 -1.22
CA GLY A 393 11.79 14.39 -2.35
C GLY A 393 10.65 14.12 -3.34
N GLY A 394 10.95 13.30 -4.33
CA GLY A 394 9.97 12.79 -5.29
C GLY A 394 9.87 13.58 -6.59
N PHE A 395 10.78 14.51 -6.86
CA PHE A 395 10.71 15.38 -8.03
C PHE A 395 11.47 14.81 -9.23
N ASN A 396 11.00 15.04 -10.46
CA ASN A 396 11.86 14.84 -11.63
C ASN A 396 12.99 15.89 -11.65
N THR A 397 14.00 15.73 -12.51
CA THR A 397 15.17 16.64 -12.57
C THR A 397 14.83 18.08 -12.96
N THR A 398 13.64 18.32 -13.52
CA THR A 398 13.15 19.66 -13.90
C THR A 398 12.19 20.28 -12.88
N PHE A 399 11.84 19.56 -11.81
CA PHE A 399 10.86 19.97 -10.78
C PHE A 399 9.46 20.29 -11.32
N THR A 400 9.12 19.74 -12.48
CA THR A 400 7.81 19.90 -13.13
C THR A 400 6.84 18.79 -12.76
N GLN A 401 7.35 17.66 -12.29
CA GLN A 401 6.56 16.51 -11.83
C GLN A 401 7.03 16.09 -10.45
N ARG A 402 6.08 15.63 -9.64
CA ARG A 402 6.35 15.08 -8.31
C ARG A 402 5.57 13.79 -8.13
N ASN A 403 6.28 12.67 -8.06
CA ASN A 403 5.70 11.37 -7.77
C ASN A 403 6.80 10.46 -7.18
N PRO A 404 6.71 10.07 -5.90
CA PRO A 404 7.76 9.29 -5.25
C PRO A 404 7.90 7.85 -5.75
N THR A 405 6.99 7.37 -6.60
CA THR A 405 7.06 6.03 -7.21
C THR A 405 7.80 6.03 -8.54
N THR A 406 7.71 7.12 -9.32
CA THR A 406 8.37 7.25 -10.62
C THR A 406 9.65 8.08 -10.56
N HIS A 407 9.72 9.05 -9.65
CA HIS A 407 10.86 9.97 -9.49
C HIS A 407 11.49 9.81 -8.11
N ILE A 408 12.22 8.71 -7.92
CA ILE A 408 12.69 8.28 -6.60
C ILE A 408 13.93 9.09 -6.17
N SER A 409 13.79 9.90 -5.11
CA SER A 409 14.92 10.56 -4.42
C SER A 409 15.48 9.64 -3.33
N ILE A 410 16.70 9.14 -3.52
CA ILE A 410 17.35 8.17 -2.62
C ILE A 410 18.42 8.88 -1.78
N ILE A 411 18.31 8.81 -0.46
CA ILE A 411 19.38 9.20 0.47
C ILE A 411 19.96 7.92 1.08
N GLN A 412 21.28 7.74 1.02
CA GLN A 412 21.92 6.55 1.58
C GLN A 412 23.14 6.87 2.43
N ASP A 413 23.24 6.22 3.58
CA ASP A 413 24.43 6.26 4.43
C ASP A 413 25.32 5.06 4.14
N THR A 414 26.52 5.34 3.62
CA THR A 414 27.55 4.37 3.28
C THR A 414 28.80 4.54 4.16
N SER A 415 28.69 5.30 5.25
CA SER A 415 29.82 5.60 6.15
C SER A 415 30.48 4.30 6.63
N PRO A 416 31.83 4.19 6.58
CA PRO A 416 32.58 3.04 7.06
C PRO A 416 32.31 2.69 8.54
N PHE A 417 32.79 1.52 8.98
CA PHE A 417 32.73 1.11 10.38
C PHE A 417 33.58 2.03 11.28
N GLY A 418 33.14 2.26 12.52
CA GLY A 418 33.87 3.01 13.56
C GLY A 418 33.81 4.52 13.42
N ASN A 419 33.13 4.97 12.37
CA ASN A 419 33.10 6.35 11.91
C ASN A 419 31.95 7.11 12.61
N CYS A 420 30.84 6.42 12.84
CA CYS A 420 29.71 6.87 13.64
C CYS A 420 29.15 5.64 14.38
N GLY A 421 28.08 5.81 15.14
CA GLY A 421 27.36 4.68 15.73
C GLY A 421 28.10 4.00 16.88
N ALA A 422 28.98 4.72 17.58
CA ALA A 422 29.68 4.22 18.76
C ALA A 422 28.79 4.14 20.02
N ALA A 423 27.72 4.95 20.08
CA ALA A 423 26.77 5.00 21.18
C ALA A 423 25.39 5.48 20.68
N GLU A 424 24.37 5.33 21.52
CA GLU A 424 22.98 5.73 21.22
C GLU A 424 22.87 7.20 20.77
N GLY A 425 23.52 8.13 21.47
CA GLY A 425 23.54 9.56 21.09
C GLY A 425 24.40 9.89 19.87
N GLY A 426 25.22 8.94 19.40
CA GLY A 426 26.09 9.07 18.22
C GLY A 426 25.69 8.15 17.08
N THR A 427 24.41 7.75 17.00
CA THR A 427 23.90 6.82 15.99
C THR A 427 24.23 7.30 14.57
N CYS A 428 24.63 6.38 13.68
CA CYS A 428 24.80 6.71 12.26
C CYS A 428 23.45 7.02 11.63
N ALA A 429 23.29 8.21 11.07
CA ALA A 429 22.07 8.62 10.41
C ALA A 429 22.37 9.54 9.22
N PRO A 430 21.80 9.27 8.03
CA PRO A 430 21.95 10.17 6.90
C PRO A 430 21.22 11.51 7.11
N ILE A 431 20.12 11.51 7.88
CA ILE A 431 19.34 12.71 8.21
C ILE A 431 19.31 12.88 9.73
N PHE A 432 19.70 14.06 10.20
CA PHE A 432 19.73 14.42 11.62
C PHE A 432 19.00 15.74 11.87
N ALA A 433 18.22 15.80 12.95
CA ALA A 433 17.67 17.04 13.49
C ALA A 433 17.81 17.05 15.02
N GLY A 434 18.47 18.07 15.56
CA GLY A 434 18.79 18.18 16.98
C GLY A 434 19.87 19.26 17.23
N PRO A 435 20.54 19.24 18.40
CA PRO A 435 21.56 20.22 18.75
C PRO A 435 22.54 20.55 17.62
N PRO A 436 22.89 21.84 17.42
CA PRO A 436 22.78 22.92 18.41
C PRO A 436 21.41 23.60 18.53
N PHE A 437 20.45 23.34 17.62
CA PHE A 437 19.10 23.88 17.79
C PHE A 437 18.22 22.85 18.51
N THR A 438 17.48 23.32 19.51
CA THR A 438 16.63 22.46 20.36
C THR A 438 15.20 22.97 20.43
N THR A 439 14.88 24.12 19.83
CA THR A 439 13.55 24.71 19.82
C THR A 439 13.17 25.06 18.39
N LEU A 440 11.98 24.67 17.96
CA LEU A 440 11.47 25.00 16.64
C LEU A 440 10.75 26.34 16.64
N THR A 441 10.99 27.14 15.61
CA THR A 441 10.22 28.36 15.27
C THR A 441 9.40 28.19 14.00
N SER A 442 9.50 27.03 13.35
CA SER A 442 8.64 26.60 12.26
C SER A 442 8.56 25.07 12.22
N ASN A 443 7.62 24.51 11.45
CA ASN A 443 7.56 23.05 11.28
C ASN A 443 8.82 22.52 10.60
N LEU A 444 9.14 21.26 10.90
CA LEU A 444 10.20 20.49 10.26
C LEU A 444 9.58 19.29 9.56
N LEU A 445 9.72 19.20 8.25
CA LEU A 445 9.17 18.15 7.40
C LEU A 445 10.27 17.36 6.71
N ILE A 446 10.15 16.04 6.72
CA ILE A 446 10.92 15.12 5.89
C ILE A 446 9.92 14.24 5.13
N SER A 447 9.83 14.42 3.81
CA SER A 447 8.84 13.68 3.02
C SER A 447 9.31 13.15 1.67
N MET A 448 8.75 12.00 1.29
CA MET A 448 8.89 11.40 -0.05
C MET A 448 10.31 11.03 -0.45
N PHE A 449 11.12 10.56 0.50
CA PHE A 449 12.43 9.98 0.23
C PHE A 449 12.42 8.46 0.34
N THR A 450 13.26 7.81 -0.46
CA THR A 450 13.80 6.48 -0.10
C THR A 450 15.07 6.68 0.72
N ILE A 451 15.11 6.17 1.95
CA ILE A 451 16.22 6.36 2.89
C ILE A 451 16.82 5.00 3.20
N LYS A 452 18.11 4.81 2.90
CA LYS A 452 18.85 3.58 3.20
C LYS A 452 19.75 3.82 4.40
N THR A 453 19.58 2.99 5.43
CA THR A 453 20.34 3.11 6.69
C THR A 453 21.76 2.57 6.54
N ASN A 454 22.65 2.94 7.47
CA ASN A 454 24.04 2.53 7.44
C ASN A 454 24.15 0.99 7.60
N PRO A 455 24.89 0.30 6.71
CA PRO A 455 25.06 -1.15 6.79
C PRO A 455 26.17 -1.61 7.73
N ASN A 456 27.07 -0.71 8.11
CA ASN A 456 28.38 -1.03 8.66
C ASN A 456 28.44 -0.90 10.19
N ASN A 457 27.67 0.00 10.79
CA ASN A 457 27.81 0.37 12.20
C ASN A 457 26.71 -0.22 13.10
N PRO A 458 27.00 -0.46 14.38
CA PRO A 458 26.06 -1.11 15.28
C PRO A 458 24.87 -0.21 15.63
N TRP A 459 25.10 1.05 15.99
CA TRP A 459 24.04 2.04 16.15
C TRP A 459 23.80 2.75 14.82
N SER A 460 22.65 2.48 14.19
CA SER A 460 22.26 3.15 12.95
C SER A 460 20.76 3.35 12.84
N THR A 461 20.37 4.47 12.25
CA THR A 461 19.00 4.79 11.85
C THR A 461 18.98 5.48 10.48
N GLY A 462 17.82 5.58 9.83
CA GLY A 462 17.64 6.39 8.63
C GLY A 462 17.41 7.87 8.98
N ILE A 463 16.58 8.11 9.99
CA ILE A 463 16.29 9.46 10.50
C ILE A 463 16.56 9.48 11.99
N PHE A 464 17.36 10.43 12.45
CA PHE A 464 17.67 10.65 13.86
C PHE A 464 17.15 12.02 14.32
N LEU A 465 16.16 12.01 15.20
CA LEU A 465 15.59 13.20 15.84
C LEU A 465 16.02 13.21 17.31
N ASN A 466 16.62 14.30 17.77
CA ASN A 466 17.22 14.35 19.11
C ASN A 466 16.98 15.69 19.82
N GLY A 467 16.20 15.68 20.90
CA GLY A 467 16.08 16.79 21.84
C GLY A 467 15.40 18.03 21.28
N LEU A 468 14.30 17.87 20.54
CA LEU A 468 13.57 18.99 19.92
C LEU A 468 12.30 19.34 20.70
N ASN A 469 12.22 20.59 21.14
CA ASN A 469 11.02 21.25 21.62
C ASN A 469 10.30 21.93 20.45
N THR A 470 9.15 21.38 20.05
CA THR A 470 8.36 21.83 18.90
C THR A 470 7.43 22.99 19.25
N GLY A 471 7.12 23.23 20.53
CA GLY A 471 6.15 24.25 20.94
C GLY A 471 4.80 24.05 20.22
N ILE A 472 4.35 25.07 19.47
CA ILE A 472 3.13 25.00 18.63
C ILE A 472 3.38 24.38 17.25
N TYR A 473 4.64 24.17 16.88
CA TYR A 473 5.07 23.57 15.63
C TYR A 473 5.19 22.05 15.77
N GLN A 474 5.55 21.40 14.68
CA GLN A 474 5.57 19.95 14.57
C GLN A 474 6.83 19.46 13.86
N VAL A 475 7.31 18.30 14.28
CA VAL A 475 8.22 17.47 13.47
C VAL A 475 7.38 16.45 12.71
N ILE A 476 7.46 16.45 11.39
CA ILE A 476 6.65 15.62 10.51
C ILE A 476 7.57 14.75 9.66
N VAL A 477 7.47 13.44 9.81
CA VAL A 477 8.14 12.44 8.96
C VAL A 477 7.06 11.69 8.21
N ALA A 478 6.88 11.98 6.92
CA ALA A 478 5.73 11.46 6.18
C ALA A 478 6.01 10.97 4.77
N GLY A 479 5.41 9.84 4.39
CA GLY A 479 5.47 9.33 3.01
C GLY A 479 6.85 8.84 2.57
N ASN A 480 7.72 8.47 3.51
CA ASN A 480 9.06 7.97 3.20
C ASN A 480 9.10 6.44 3.11
N VAL A 481 10.03 5.93 2.32
CA VAL A 481 10.40 4.51 2.24
C VAL A 481 11.74 4.35 2.95
N ILE A 482 11.76 3.81 4.16
CA ILE A 482 12.97 3.63 4.96
C ILE A 482 13.39 2.17 4.94
N GLN A 483 14.56 1.91 4.38
CA GLN A 483 15.12 0.58 4.17
C GLN A 483 16.29 0.37 5.13
N GLY A 484 16.02 -0.37 6.20
CA GLY A 484 17.04 -0.88 7.10
C GLY A 484 18.01 -1.81 6.38
N SER A 485 19.29 -1.72 6.75
CA SER A 485 20.34 -2.53 6.16
C SER A 485 20.20 -4.02 6.52
N ASN A 486 20.31 -4.89 5.53
CA ASN A 486 20.31 -6.35 5.72
C ASN A 486 21.76 -6.86 5.77
N THR A 487 22.43 -6.78 6.92
CA THR A 487 23.81 -7.26 7.05
C THR A 487 23.99 -8.27 8.17
N GLY A 488 24.88 -9.23 7.98
CA GLY A 488 25.39 -10.14 9.02
C GLY A 488 26.68 -9.61 9.67
N THR A 489 26.84 -8.29 9.76
CA THR A 489 28.02 -7.65 10.38
C THR A 489 28.14 -8.02 11.86
N ALA A 490 29.31 -7.76 12.46
CA ALA A 490 29.63 -8.22 13.82
C ALA A 490 28.59 -7.75 14.84
N TYR A 491 27.96 -8.73 15.49
CA TYR A 491 27.03 -8.55 16.61
C TYR A 491 27.60 -7.61 17.68
N ALA A 492 26.79 -6.66 18.15
CA ALA A 492 27.10 -5.83 19.30
C ALA A 492 25.93 -5.83 20.29
N ALA A 493 26.14 -6.47 21.45
CA ALA A 493 25.12 -6.57 22.49
C ALA A 493 24.62 -5.20 22.95
N GLY A 494 23.29 -5.07 23.14
CA GLY A 494 22.66 -3.85 23.65
C GLY A 494 22.59 -2.68 22.67
N THR A 495 22.92 -2.89 21.39
CA THR A 495 22.86 -1.84 20.37
C THR A 495 21.68 -2.06 19.41
N ILE A 496 21.14 -0.97 18.85
CA ILE A 496 19.94 -1.02 18.00
C ILE A 496 20.20 -0.48 16.60
N ARG A 497 19.64 -1.17 15.60
CA ARG A 497 19.49 -0.63 14.25
C ARG A 497 18.02 -0.35 13.98
N SER A 498 17.69 0.90 13.67
CA SER A 498 16.31 1.30 13.42
C SER A 498 16.07 1.96 12.07
N GLY A 499 14.81 2.14 11.69
CA GLY A 499 14.46 2.99 10.55
C GLY A 499 14.38 4.47 10.96
N ILE A 500 13.64 4.75 12.04
CA ILE A 500 13.51 6.08 12.64
C ILE A 500 13.90 5.97 14.12
N ALA A 501 14.66 6.93 14.62
CA ALA A 501 14.98 7.06 16.04
C ALA A 501 14.63 8.48 16.51
N ALA A 502 13.79 8.59 17.54
CA ALA A 502 13.32 9.84 18.12
C ALA A 502 13.55 9.88 19.63
N TYR A 503 14.25 10.92 20.09
CA TYR A 503 14.64 11.10 21.48
C TYR A 503 14.22 12.47 21.99
N GLY A 504 13.46 12.53 23.08
CA GLY A 504 13.11 13.79 23.71
C GLY A 504 12.35 14.78 22.81
N ILE A 505 11.54 14.32 21.86
CA ILE A 505 10.74 15.20 20.99
C ILE A 505 9.43 15.56 21.69
N THR A 506 9.16 16.85 21.87
CA THR A 506 8.00 17.33 22.63
C THR A 506 7.47 18.68 22.13
N PRO A 507 6.16 18.99 22.13
CA PRO A 507 5.05 18.08 22.37
C PRO A 507 4.57 17.33 21.11
N THR A 508 5.04 17.66 19.90
CA THR A 508 4.37 17.23 18.66
C THR A 508 5.31 16.58 17.64
N LEU A 509 5.53 15.26 17.78
CA LEU A 509 6.10 14.40 16.75
C LEU A 509 4.99 13.72 15.91
N ASN A 510 5.08 13.75 14.59
CA ASN A 510 4.18 13.05 13.68
C ASN A 510 4.97 12.14 12.75
N ILE A 511 4.78 10.82 12.86
CA ILE A 511 5.35 9.82 11.95
C ILE A 511 4.16 9.16 11.22
N ALA A 512 4.01 9.45 9.92
CA ALA A 512 2.80 9.05 9.19
C ALA A 512 3.04 8.55 7.77
N PHE A 513 2.24 7.60 7.29
CA PHE A 513 2.25 7.16 5.89
C PHE A 513 3.61 6.65 5.38
N ASN A 514 4.50 6.23 6.27
CA ASN A 514 5.82 5.72 5.88
C ASN A 514 5.76 4.19 5.69
N TYR A 515 6.61 3.69 4.80
CA TYR A 515 7.02 2.29 4.78
C TYR A 515 8.38 2.18 5.46
N ILE A 516 8.47 1.42 6.56
CA ILE A 516 9.65 1.41 7.42
C ILE A 516 10.08 -0.02 7.68
N VAL A 517 11.33 -0.32 7.38
CA VAL A 517 12.00 -1.57 7.75
C VAL A 517 13.19 -1.23 8.65
N GLY A 518 13.22 -1.81 9.85
CA GLY A 518 14.38 -1.73 10.75
C GLY A 518 15.61 -2.44 10.17
N GLY A 519 16.80 -2.20 10.74
CA GLY A 519 18.01 -2.87 10.27
C GLY A 519 18.06 -4.35 10.68
N SER A 520 19.05 -5.09 10.19
CA SER A 520 19.28 -6.49 10.57
C SER A 520 20.64 -6.69 11.22
N GLY A 521 20.82 -7.83 11.89
CA GLY A 521 22.14 -8.33 12.28
C GLY A 521 22.76 -7.71 13.52
N ASN A 522 21.96 -7.15 14.42
CA ASN A 522 22.45 -6.63 15.70
C ASN A 522 21.68 -7.19 16.91
N GLY A 523 21.99 -6.73 18.13
CA GLY A 523 21.30 -7.15 19.36
C GLY A 523 19.82 -6.75 19.36
N ALA A 524 19.51 -5.51 18.98
CA ALA A 524 18.14 -5.07 18.79
C ALA A 524 17.90 -4.52 17.39
N SER A 525 16.68 -4.68 16.90
CA SER A 525 16.21 -3.98 15.71
C SER A 525 14.82 -3.40 15.92
N ALA A 526 14.60 -2.20 15.35
CA ALA A 526 13.28 -1.61 15.34
C ALA A 526 12.91 -0.87 14.06
N GLY A 527 11.65 -0.91 13.64
CA GLY A 527 11.19 0.00 12.58
C GLY A 527 11.24 1.44 13.07
N ILE A 528 10.49 1.70 14.14
CA ILE A 528 10.42 2.99 14.83
C ILE A 528 10.91 2.80 16.26
N TYR A 529 11.90 3.60 16.65
CA TYR A 529 12.42 3.65 18.01
C TYR A 529 12.15 5.02 18.64
N ILE A 530 11.38 5.03 19.73
CA ILE A 530 10.95 6.22 20.44
C ILE A 530 11.43 6.16 21.89
N SER A 531 12.14 7.19 22.33
CA SER A 531 12.56 7.35 23.72
C SER A 531 12.15 8.71 24.24
N ASN A 532 11.34 8.75 25.31
CA ASN A 532 10.91 9.99 25.95
C ASN A 532 10.35 11.05 24.96
N SER A 533 9.68 10.61 23.89
CA SER A 533 9.12 11.50 22.86
C SER A 533 7.62 11.33 22.75
N VAL A 534 6.92 12.44 22.51
CA VAL A 534 5.46 12.53 22.53
C VAL A 534 4.92 12.95 21.16
N GLY A 535 3.74 12.46 20.82
CA GLY A 535 3.11 12.72 19.52
C GLY A 535 2.29 11.56 18.98
N ALA A 536 2.26 11.39 17.66
CA ALA A 536 1.49 10.38 16.94
C ALA A 536 2.32 9.57 15.94
N VAL A 537 2.07 8.28 15.89
CA VAL A 537 2.56 7.32 14.90
C VAL A 537 1.32 6.71 14.23
N TYR A 538 1.04 7.05 12.99
CA TYR A 538 -0.20 6.59 12.35
C TYR A 538 -0.10 6.27 10.86
N ALA A 539 -0.93 5.33 10.39
CA ALA A 539 -0.99 4.94 8.98
C ALA A 539 0.37 4.53 8.36
N ASN A 540 1.27 3.94 9.16
CA ASN A 540 2.55 3.44 8.66
C ASN A 540 2.50 1.92 8.41
N TRP A 541 3.28 1.46 7.44
CA TRP A 541 3.75 0.07 7.39
C TRP A 541 5.06 -0.01 8.14
N VAL A 542 5.11 -0.79 9.22
CA VAL A 542 6.28 -0.82 10.11
C VAL A 542 6.74 -2.25 10.31
N ASN A 543 8.03 -2.47 10.04
CA ASN A 543 8.71 -3.74 10.22
C ASN A 543 9.96 -3.59 11.10
N GLY A 544 10.15 -4.55 12.00
CA GLY A 544 11.22 -4.53 13.00
C GLY A 544 12.54 -5.13 12.54
N GLY A 545 12.71 -5.47 11.26
CA GLY A 545 13.92 -6.10 10.74
C GLY A 545 14.19 -7.47 11.35
N SER A 546 15.46 -7.77 11.59
CA SER A 546 15.90 -9.03 12.22
C SER A 546 17.04 -8.78 13.21
N HIS A 547 17.33 -9.75 14.06
CA HIS A 547 18.43 -9.69 15.04
C HIS A 547 19.30 -10.96 14.94
N VAL A 548 20.46 -10.94 15.60
CA VAL A 548 21.39 -12.09 15.60
C VAL A 548 20.92 -13.23 16.51
N GLY A 549 20.24 -12.91 17.60
CA GLY A 549 19.74 -13.90 18.56
C GLY A 549 20.86 -14.53 19.39
N ALA A 550 21.97 -13.82 19.60
CA ALA A 550 23.11 -14.29 20.38
C ALA A 550 22.88 -14.12 21.89
N GLY A 551 22.02 -13.18 22.31
CA GLY A 551 21.64 -12.94 23.70
C GLY A 551 20.14 -13.11 23.95
N ALA A 552 19.77 -13.49 25.17
CA ALA A 552 18.36 -13.61 25.58
C ALA A 552 17.57 -12.29 25.54
N ASN A 553 18.30 -11.15 25.57
CA ASN A 553 17.72 -9.81 25.47
C ASN A 553 17.69 -9.29 24.03
N ASP A 554 18.16 -10.06 23.06
CA ASP A 554 18.11 -9.65 21.66
C ASP A 554 16.67 -9.74 21.14
N PHE A 555 16.23 -8.79 20.32
CA PHE A 555 14.87 -8.77 19.79
C PHE A 555 14.71 -7.96 18.50
N SER A 556 13.62 -8.22 17.79
CA SER A 556 13.12 -7.39 16.69
C SER A 556 11.72 -6.87 17.00
N SER A 557 11.50 -5.56 16.87
CA SER A 557 10.21 -4.94 17.16
C SER A 557 9.82 -3.91 16.11
N ALA A 558 8.62 -3.96 15.53
CA ALA A 558 8.23 -2.92 14.57
C ALA A 558 8.20 -1.54 15.23
N ILE A 559 7.58 -1.41 16.40
CA ILE A 559 7.61 -0.18 17.19
C ILE A 559 8.21 -0.49 18.56
N PHE A 560 9.20 0.28 18.98
CA PHE A 560 9.79 0.20 20.31
C PHE A 560 9.74 1.58 20.99
N ALA A 561 8.93 1.72 22.03
CA ALA A 561 8.83 2.94 22.82
C ALA A 561 9.41 2.75 24.23
N LYS A 562 10.17 3.72 24.74
CA LYS A 562 10.71 3.65 26.12
C LYS A 562 10.68 4.98 26.86
N ASN A 563 10.71 4.88 28.19
CA ASN A 563 10.87 6.01 29.11
C ASN A 563 9.81 7.10 28.91
N LEU A 564 8.53 6.70 28.93
CA LEU A 564 7.39 7.61 28.88
C LEU A 564 6.69 7.59 30.23
N THR A 565 6.76 8.71 30.94
CA THR A 565 6.25 8.88 32.29
C THR A 565 5.15 9.96 32.33
N THR A 566 4.16 9.76 33.21
CA THR A 566 3.17 10.76 33.71
C THR A 566 2.88 11.98 32.80
N THR A 567 1.64 12.04 32.27
CA THR A 567 1.06 13.06 31.35
C THR A 567 1.60 13.13 29.92
N GLN A 568 2.72 12.47 29.62
CA GLN A 568 3.22 12.32 28.25
C GLN A 568 2.24 11.55 27.36
N THR A 569 2.07 12.02 26.13
CA THR A 569 1.09 11.48 25.17
C THR A 569 1.78 10.82 23.98
N LEU A 570 1.42 9.56 23.71
CA LEU A 570 1.83 8.87 22.48
C LEU A 570 0.63 8.13 21.90
N VAL A 571 0.24 8.46 20.67
CA VAL A 571 -0.85 7.78 19.96
C VAL A 571 -0.28 6.93 18.83
N ILE A 572 -0.50 5.63 18.88
CA ILE A 572 -0.14 4.65 17.84
C ILE A 572 -1.46 4.19 17.21
N SER A 573 -1.81 4.73 16.03
CA SER A 573 -3.12 4.51 15.42
C SER A 573 -3.06 4.02 13.98
N ASN A 574 -3.94 3.10 13.57
CA ASN A 574 -4.08 2.69 12.17
C ASN A 574 -2.75 2.25 11.51
N ASN A 575 -1.83 1.60 12.22
CA ASN A 575 -0.59 1.08 11.61
C ASN A 575 -0.73 -0.38 11.20
N ILE A 576 -0.05 -0.75 10.10
CA ILE A 576 0.20 -2.13 9.70
C ILE A 576 1.55 -2.53 10.30
N VAL A 577 1.50 -3.26 11.41
CA VAL A 577 2.66 -3.61 12.23
C VAL A 577 3.04 -5.06 11.95
N ASN A 578 4.19 -5.25 11.32
CA ASN A 578 4.69 -6.56 10.91
C ASN A 578 6.13 -6.73 11.39
N SER A 579 6.34 -7.17 12.62
CA SER A 579 7.67 -7.07 13.27
C SER A 579 8.79 -7.87 12.65
N TYR A 580 8.48 -8.91 11.87
CA TYR A 580 9.43 -9.67 11.06
C TYR A 580 8.68 -10.19 9.83
N GLN A 581 9.24 -9.98 8.62
CA GLN A 581 8.51 -10.12 7.37
C GLN A 581 7.92 -11.53 7.20
N LEU A 582 6.65 -11.61 6.80
CA LEU A 582 5.95 -12.84 6.44
C LEU A 582 6.34 -13.31 5.02
N ILE A 583 6.78 -12.38 4.16
CA ILE A 583 7.32 -12.61 2.82
C ILE A 583 8.58 -11.76 2.66
N GLY A 584 9.72 -12.44 2.49
CA GLY A 584 11.06 -11.83 2.41
C GLY A 584 12.04 -12.58 3.29
N ALA A 585 13.02 -13.25 2.67
CA ALA A 585 14.08 -13.92 3.41
C ALA A 585 14.91 -12.86 4.15
N SER A 586 14.81 -12.80 5.48
CA SER A 586 15.81 -12.07 6.28
C SER A 586 16.97 -13.02 6.58
N GLY A 587 18.20 -12.54 6.40
CA GLY A 587 19.40 -13.38 6.41
C GLY A 587 20.00 -13.68 7.79
N VAL A 588 19.31 -13.39 8.91
CA VAL A 588 19.88 -13.53 10.26
C VAL A 588 19.03 -14.45 11.14
N THR A 589 18.16 -13.96 12.04
CA THR A 589 17.16 -14.81 12.75
C THR A 589 16.04 -13.95 13.32
N GLY A 590 14.91 -14.58 13.66
CA GLY A 590 13.84 -13.96 14.45
C GLY A 590 13.52 -14.82 15.66
N ALA A 591 14.40 -14.89 16.66
CA ALA A 591 14.14 -15.70 17.86
C ALA A 591 13.11 -15.03 18.78
N ASN A 592 13.34 -13.76 19.12
CA ASN A 592 12.41 -12.95 19.91
C ASN A 592 11.85 -11.79 19.07
N THR A 593 10.56 -11.80 18.81
CA THR A 593 9.87 -10.74 18.07
C THR A 593 8.75 -10.14 18.90
N SER A 594 8.54 -8.83 18.73
CA SER A 594 7.38 -8.17 19.34
C SER A 594 6.73 -7.20 18.36
N GLY A 595 5.40 -7.17 18.26
CA GLY A 595 4.66 -6.19 17.45
C GLY A 595 4.99 -4.76 17.88
N ILE A 596 4.51 -4.43 19.07
CA ILE A 596 4.79 -3.18 19.78
C ILE A 596 5.46 -3.54 21.11
N ARG A 597 6.66 -3.02 21.34
CA ARG A 597 7.40 -3.18 22.60
C ARG A 597 7.41 -1.86 23.37
N THR A 598 7.13 -1.91 24.67
CA THR A 598 7.30 -0.75 25.55
C THR A 598 8.22 -1.09 26.73
N LEU A 599 9.15 -0.20 27.09
CA LEU A 599 10.04 -0.37 28.25
C LEU A 599 10.00 0.87 29.15
N ASN A 600 9.70 0.71 30.44
CA ASN A 600 9.56 1.82 31.39
C ASN A 600 8.55 2.88 30.89
N VAL A 601 7.37 2.40 30.48
CA VAL A 601 6.25 3.25 30.04
C VAL A 601 5.08 3.08 30.99
N ASN A 602 4.81 4.10 31.80
CA ASN A 602 3.65 4.18 32.70
C ASN A 602 2.83 5.47 32.47
N ALA A 603 3.03 6.15 31.35
CA ALA A 603 2.21 7.30 30.97
C ALA A 603 0.75 6.87 30.69
N THR A 604 -0.21 7.62 31.23
CA THR A 604 -1.65 7.34 31.12
C THR A 604 -2.26 7.69 29.77
N ASN A 605 -1.53 8.47 28.95
CA ASN A 605 -2.00 8.96 27.64
C ASN A 605 -1.27 8.24 26.49
N VAL A 606 -0.99 6.94 26.67
CA VAL A 606 -0.48 6.08 25.59
C VAL A 606 -1.65 5.33 24.97
N HIS A 607 -1.99 5.66 23.73
CA HIS A 607 -3.13 5.09 23.02
C HIS A 607 -2.64 4.18 21.88
N ILE A 608 -3.13 2.94 21.84
CA ILE A 608 -2.85 1.96 20.78
C ILE A 608 -4.19 1.60 20.14
N LEU A 609 -4.50 2.22 19.00
CA LEU A 609 -5.84 2.25 18.42
C LEU A 609 -5.87 1.68 17.01
N HIS A 610 -6.81 0.79 16.70
CA HIS A 610 -7.08 0.36 15.33
C HIS A 610 -5.83 -0.13 14.56
N ASN A 611 -4.84 -0.74 15.19
CA ASN A 611 -3.68 -1.27 14.48
C ASN A 611 -3.94 -2.72 14.05
N SER A 612 -3.30 -3.15 12.97
CA SER A 612 -3.16 -4.58 12.66
C SER A 612 -1.75 -5.03 13.04
N ILE A 613 -1.65 -5.79 14.11
CA ILE A 613 -0.41 -6.11 14.83
C ILE A 613 -0.10 -7.59 14.71
N TYR A 614 0.88 -7.91 13.87
CA TYR A 614 1.55 -9.20 13.89
C TYR A 614 2.80 -9.15 14.75
N ALA A 615 2.87 -10.06 15.73
CA ALA A 615 3.98 -10.18 16.65
C ALA A 615 5.32 -10.55 15.98
N GLY A 616 5.28 -11.10 14.75
CA GLY A 616 6.44 -11.61 14.02
C GLY A 616 6.61 -13.14 14.16
N VAL A 617 7.46 -13.72 13.32
CA VAL A 617 7.71 -15.18 13.25
C VAL A 617 8.65 -15.73 14.33
N GLY A 618 8.79 -15.02 15.45
CA GLY A 618 9.52 -15.44 16.65
C GLY A 618 9.48 -16.94 16.92
N THR A 619 10.62 -17.61 17.09
CA THR A 619 10.64 -19.05 17.49
C THR A 619 10.60 -19.23 19.00
N VAL A 620 11.18 -18.29 19.75
CA VAL A 620 11.15 -18.27 21.22
C VAL A 620 10.00 -17.37 21.66
N ASP A 621 10.12 -16.07 21.41
CA ASP A 621 9.09 -15.11 21.76
C ASP A 621 8.42 -14.56 20.50
N SER A 622 7.10 -14.65 20.43
CA SER A 622 6.25 -13.95 19.46
C SER A 622 5.16 -13.21 20.23
N LEU A 623 5.42 -11.95 20.55
CA LEU A 623 4.60 -11.14 21.46
C LEU A 623 3.91 -9.96 20.74
N GLY A 624 2.58 -9.91 20.67
CA GLY A 624 1.86 -8.84 19.95
C GLY A 624 2.16 -7.46 20.53
N ILE A 625 1.70 -7.21 21.75
CA ILE A 625 2.09 -6.07 22.58
C ILE A 625 2.92 -6.59 23.75
N ASN A 626 4.12 -6.06 23.96
CA ASN A 626 5.03 -6.48 25.01
C ASN A 626 5.45 -5.31 25.89
N SER A 627 4.88 -5.21 27.09
CA SER A 627 5.11 -4.12 28.05
C SER A 627 6.01 -4.54 29.19
N LEU A 628 7.11 -3.82 29.39
CA LEU A 628 8.21 -4.20 30.28
C LEU A 628 8.61 -3.08 31.26
N GLY A 629 9.11 -3.48 32.43
CA GLY A 629 9.85 -2.63 33.37
C GLY A 629 8.99 -1.93 34.43
N VAL A 630 7.81 -1.43 34.06
CA VAL A 630 6.86 -0.77 34.98
C VAL A 630 5.42 -1.16 34.64
N GLY A 631 4.50 -0.95 35.57
CA GLY A 631 3.07 -1.18 35.35
C GLY A 631 2.54 -0.23 34.27
N ALA A 632 2.19 -0.79 33.11
CA ALA A 632 1.70 -0.03 31.98
C ALA A 632 0.25 0.45 32.18
N GLU A 633 -0.05 1.65 31.68
CA GLU A 633 -1.35 2.32 31.78
C GLU A 633 -1.96 2.55 30.38
N HIS A 634 -1.63 1.68 29.43
CA HIS A 634 -1.98 1.83 28.01
C HIS A 634 -3.50 1.83 27.76
N LYS A 635 -3.91 2.53 26.72
CA LYS A 635 -5.28 2.57 26.19
C LYS A 635 -5.34 1.78 24.89
N ILE A 636 -5.69 0.50 24.97
CA ILE A 636 -5.59 -0.46 23.86
C ILE A 636 -7.00 -0.73 23.32
N ALA A 637 -7.31 -0.19 22.14
CA ALA A 637 -8.64 -0.34 21.55
C ALA A 637 -8.69 -0.69 20.05
N ASN A 638 -9.62 -1.56 19.69
CA ASN A 638 -9.96 -1.93 18.31
C ASN A 638 -8.80 -2.46 17.45
N ASN A 639 -7.80 -3.09 18.07
CA ASN A 639 -6.67 -3.66 17.34
C ASN A 639 -6.94 -5.11 16.91
N GLN A 640 -6.41 -5.50 15.75
CA GLN A 640 -6.21 -6.92 15.39
C GLN A 640 -4.83 -7.31 15.92
N ILE A 641 -4.73 -8.27 16.85
CA ILE A 641 -3.46 -8.68 17.46
C ILE A 641 -3.30 -10.19 17.32
N PHE A 642 -2.19 -10.63 16.76
CA PHE A 642 -1.92 -12.04 16.52
C PHE A 642 -0.43 -12.35 16.50
N ALA A 643 -0.11 -13.63 16.72
CA ALA A 643 1.26 -14.09 16.89
C ALA A 643 1.57 -15.35 16.08
N ASN A 644 2.83 -15.79 16.14
CA ASN A 644 3.24 -17.09 15.64
C ASN A 644 2.87 -18.16 16.67
N THR A 645 1.92 -19.03 16.35
CA THR A 645 1.48 -20.11 17.25
C THR A 645 2.53 -21.20 17.47
N SER A 646 3.56 -21.26 16.63
CA SER A 646 4.68 -22.20 16.77
C SER A 646 5.78 -21.68 17.71
N ALA A 647 5.70 -20.44 18.19
CA ALA A 647 6.65 -19.87 19.14
C ALA A 647 6.52 -20.53 20.53
N THR A 648 7.62 -20.60 21.27
CA THR A 648 7.59 -21.07 22.68
C THR A 648 6.65 -20.21 23.54
N ASN A 649 6.75 -18.89 23.39
CA ASN A 649 5.87 -17.91 23.99
C ASN A 649 5.11 -17.18 22.87
N SER A 650 3.90 -17.65 22.57
CA SER A 650 2.99 -17.03 21.60
C SER A 650 1.90 -16.25 22.33
N ILE A 651 2.07 -14.94 22.47
CA ILE A 651 1.24 -14.12 23.37
C ILE A 651 0.75 -12.85 22.67
N CYS A 652 -0.56 -12.61 22.66
CA CYS A 652 -1.11 -11.42 22.03
C CYS A 652 -0.80 -10.15 22.86
N MET A 653 -0.97 -10.18 24.19
CA MET A 653 -0.60 -9.08 25.08
C MET A 653 0.18 -9.56 26.31
N ASN A 654 1.44 -9.14 26.43
CA ASN A 654 2.32 -9.48 27.55
C ASN A 654 2.62 -8.25 28.41
N PHE A 655 2.48 -8.38 29.72
CA PHE A 655 2.80 -7.35 30.71
C PHE A 655 3.74 -7.91 31.78
N SER A 656 4.89 -7.28 31.98
CA SER A 656 5.84 -7.63 33.04
C SER A 656 6.53 -6.38 33.60
N PRO A 657 6.12 -5.84 34.77
CA PRO A 657 5.22 -6.42 35.76
C PRO A 657 3.73 -6.35 35.37
N ALA A 658 2.83 -6.72 36.29
CA ALA A 658 1.40 -6.55 36.10
C ALA A 658 1.06 -5.07 35.76
N PRO A 659 0.04 -4.84 34.90
CA PRO A 659 -0.32 -3.49 34.47
C PRO A 659 -0.85 -2.63 35.63
N GLY A 660 -0.84 -1.32 35.42
CA GLY A 660 -1.36 -0.34 36.36
C GLY A 660 -2.90 -0.31 36.41
N ALA A 661 -3.44 0.50 37.30
CA ALA A 661 -4.87 0.47 37.65
C ALA A 661 -5.79 1.06 36.59
N THR A 662 -5.25 1.84 35.65
CA THR A 662 -5.97 2.57 34.60
C THR A 662 -5.80 1.94 33.21
N LEU A 663 -5.16 0.77 33.09
CA LEU A 663 -5.08 0.03 31.83
C LEU A 663 -6.48 -0.17 31.24
N GLU A 664 -6.61 0.11 29.94
CA GLU A 664 -7.80 -0.22 29.16
C GLU A 664 -7.44 -1.22 28.04
N ALA A 665 -8.24 -2.29 27.93
CA ALA A 665 -8.14 -3.26 26.84
C ALA A 665 -9.56 -3.64 26.38
N LYS A 666 -9.99 -3.08 25.24
CA LYS A 666 -11.38 -3.11 24.80
C LYS A 666 -11.51 -3.10 23.27
N GLY A 667 -12.49 -3.78 22.71
CA GLY A 667 -12.72 -3.91 21.27
C GLY A 667 -11.63 -4.62 20.47
N ASN A 668 -10.61 -5.21 21.11
CA ASN A 668 -9.51 -5.86 20.39
C ASN A 668 -9.89 -7.28 19.99
N ASN A 669 -9.44 -7.70 18.81
CA ASN A 669 -9.51 -9.09 18.38
C ASN A 669 -8.13 -9.75 18.53
N LEU A 670 -8.07 -10.82 19.31
CA LEU A 670 -6.86 -11.49 19.76
C LEU A 670 -6.91 -12.95 19.30
N PHE A 671 -6.09 -13.31 18.32
CA PHE A 671 -6.19 -14.60 17.64
C PHE A 671 -4.82 -15.14 17.25
N ASN A 672 -4.72 -16.42 16.88
CA ASN A 672 -3.44 -17.09 16.59
C ASN A 672 -2.34 -16.84 17.66
N CYS A 673 -2.74 -16.82 18.93
CA CYS A 673 -1.85 -16.76 20.09
C CYS A 673 -2.15 -17.94 21.00
N THR A 674 -1.13 -18.58 21.57
CA THR A 674 -1.35 -19.62 22.60
C THR A 674 -1.85 -19.02 23.92
N THR A 675 -1.64 -17.71 24.13
CA THR A 675 -2.15 -16.97 25.29
C THR A 675 -2.62 -15.59 24.84
N LEU A 676 -3.88 -15.23 25.15
CA LEU A 676 -4.44 -13.94 24.72
C LEU A 676 -3.81 -12.78 25.50
N ALA A 677 -3.71 -12.90 26.82
CA ALA A 677 -2.93 -11.97 27.61
C ALA A 677 -2.23 -12.63 28.80
N LYS A 678 -1.09 -12.07 29.21
CA LYS A 678 -0.26 -12.60 30.29
C LYS A 678 0.27 -11.50 31.20
N THR A 679 0.31 -11.80 32.49
CA THR A 679 1.06 -11.10 33.54
C THR A 679 2.03 -12.09 34.20
N PRO A 680 2.94 -11.66 35.10
CA PRO A 680 3.84 -12.61 35.77
C PRO A 680 3.13 -13.68 36.61
N LEU A 681 1.91 -13.40 37.08
CA LEU A 681 1.15 -14.29 37.95
C LEU A 681 0.07 -15.10 37.22
N PHE A 682 -0.52 -14.53 36.18
CA PHE A 682 -1.73 -15.09 35.57
C PHE A 682 -1.76 -14.95 34.05
N ASN A 683 -2.38 -15.94 33.41
CA ASN A 683 -2.82 -15.88 32.03
C ASN A 683 -4.29 -15.43 32.00
N PHE A 684 -4.68 -14.74 30.93
CA PHE A 684 -6.01 -14.18 30.74
C PHE A 684 -6.56 -14.60 29.38
N ASP A 685 -7.81 -15.01 29.37
CA ASP A 685 -8.54 -15.42 28.17
C ASP A 685 -10.03 -15.02 28.22
N LEU A 686 -10.82 -15.52 27.28
CA LEU A 686 -12.25 -15.26 27.12
C LEU A 686 -13.12 -16.47 27.53
N GLY A 687 -12.54 -17.52 28.14
CA GLY A 687 -13.24 -18.77 28.44
C GLY A 687 -14.29 -18.66 29.55
N CYS A 688 -14.13 -17.68 30.46
CA CYS A 688 -14.95 -17.53 31.65
C CYS A 688 -16.35 -16.93 31.42
N LEU A 689 -16.46 -15.93 30.55
CA LEU A 689 -17.68 -15.12 30.37
C LEU A 689 -18.17 -15.08 28.91
N GLY A 690 -17.56 -15.88 28.04
CA GLY A 690 -17.89 -15.97 26.62
C GLY A 690 -17.00 -15.09 25.73
N ASN A 691 -16.95 -15.47 24.46
CA ASN A 691 -16.29 -14.72 23.38
C ASN A 691 -17.39 -14.12 22.49
N PRO A 692 -17.61 -12.79 22.54
CA PRO A 692 -16.75 -11.77 23.13
C PRO A 692 -17.02 -11.47 24.60
N GLY A 693 -16.00 -11.00 25.31
CA GLY A 693 -16.07 -10.73 26.74
C GLY A 693 -14.82 -10.07 27.31
N PRO A 694 -14.79 -9.80 28.63
CA PRO A 694 -13.60 -9.31 29.31
C PRO A 694 -12.51 -10.38 29.40
N LEU A 695 -11.25 -9.97 29.29
CA LEU A 695 -10.10 -10.82 29.56
C LEU A 695 -10.01 -11.12 31.06
N LYS A 696 -10.36 -12.35 31.42
CA LYS A 696 -10.39 -12.84 32.81
C LYS A 696 -9.26 -13.83 33.04
N ASN A 697 -8.76 -13.86 34.28
CA ASN A 697 -7.80 -14.86 34.71
C ASN A 697 -8.38 -16.26 34.50
N ASN A 698 -7.63 -17.11 33.78
CA ASN A 698 -8.06 -18.43 33.34
C ASN A 698 -8.11 -19.50 34.45
N LEU A 699 -7.70 -19.18 35.68
CA LEU A 699 -7.74 -20.11 36.81
C LEU A 699 -9.07 -20.07 37.57
N LEU A 700 -9.50 -18.87 38.01
CA LEU A 700 -10.69 -18.69 38.87
C LEU A 700 -11.69 -17.68 38.31
N CYS A 701 -11.41 -17.03 37.18
CA CYS A 701 -12.27 -16.02 36.55
C CYS A 701 -12.58 -14.77 37.42
N LEU A 702 -11.91 -14.61 38.56
CA LEU A 702 -12.22 -13.54 39.53
C LEU A 702 -11.67 -12.18 39.12
N THR A 703 -10.48 -12.15 38.53
CA THR A 703 -9.77 -10.90 38.21
C THR A 703 -9.80 -10.62 36.70
N SER A 704 -10.05 -9.37 36.34
CA SER A 704 -9.92 -8.87 34.97
C SER A 704 -8.50 -8.35 34.73
N LEU A 705 -8.01 -8.44 33.50
CA LEU A 705 -6.73 -7.82 33.10
C LEU A 705 -6.78 -6.28 33.23
N ALA A 706 -7.90 -5.70 32.82
CA ALA A 706 -8.17 -4.27 32.81
C ALA A 706 -9.43 -3.96 33.63
N THR A 707 -9.53 -2.74 34.16
CA THR A 707 -10.71 -2.23 34.88
C THR A 707 -11.44 -1.21 34.01
N GLY A 708 -12.74 -1.00 34.24
CA GLY A 708 -13.55 -0.01 33.50
C GLY A 708 -14.75 -0.58 32.76
N ALA A 709 -15.39 0.26 31.95
CA ALA A 709 -16.59 -0.08 31.17
C ALA A 709 -16.22 -0.64 29.78
N ASN A 710 -17.13 -1.44 29.20
CA ASN A 710 -17.03 -1.97 27.83
C ASN A 710 -15.75 -2.77 27.54
N LEU A 711 -15.34 -3.65 28.45
CA LEU A 711 -14.14 -4.50 28.35
C LEU A 711 -14.25 -5.64 27.33
N GLN A 712 -15.14 -5.57 26.34
CA GLN A 712 -15.37 -6.64 25.38
C GLN A 712 -14.17 -6.80 24.46
N ASN A 713 -13.59 -8.00 24.39
CA ASN A 713 -12.57 -8.38 23.41
C ASN A 713 -13.01 -9.65 22.69
N PHE A 714 -12.42 -9.91 21.54
CA PHE A 714 -12.78 -10.96 20.60
C PHE A 714 -11.61 -11.94 20.41
N ASN A 715 -11.93 -13.17 20.02
CA ASN A 715 -10.95 -14.15 19.56
C ASN A 715 -11.54 -14.92 18.37
N PHE A 716 -11.47 -14.29 17.19
CA PHE A 716 -11.91 -14.89 15.93
C PHE A 716 -10.86 -14.63 14.85
N ASP A 717 -10.43 -15.66 14.14
CA ASP A 717 -9.50 -15.50 13.02
C ASP A 717 -10.19 -14.75 11.86
N PRO A 718 -9.67 -13.58 11.44
CA PRO A 718 -10.07 -12.95 10.19
C PRO A 718 -9.45 -13.69 9.01
N LEU A 719 -10.08 -13.57 7.83
CA LEU A 719 -9.46 -14.03 6.59
C LEU A 719 -8.55 -12.91 6.06
N PHE A 720 -7.24 -13.09 6.15
CA PHE A 720 -6.31 -12.24 5.42
C PHE A 720 -6.05 -12.80 4.02
N LEU A 721 -6.06 -11.93 3.02
CA LEU A 721 -5.63 -12.26 1.67
C LEU A 721 -4.12 -12.60 1.68
N PRO A 722 -3.68 -13.55 0.85
CA PRO A 722 -2.25 -13.78 0.63
C PRO A 722 -1.57 -12.48 0.18
N PRO A 723 -0.48 -12.04 0.84
CA PRO A 723 0.18 -10.80 0.45
C PRO A 723 0.90 -10.99 -0.89
N ALA A 724 0.69 -10.07 -1.83
CA ALA A 724 1.37 -10.05 -3.12
C ALA A 724 2.71 -9.28 -3.08
N ASN A 725 2.82 -8.31 -2.17
CA ASN A 725 4.02 -7.52 -1.93
C ASN A 725 4.03 -6.94 -0.49
N ALA A 726 5.11 -6.21 -0.17
CA ALA A 726 5.35 -5.70 1.18
C ALA A 726 4.33 -4.65 1.69
N LEU A 727 3.46 -4.12 0.84
CA LEU A 727 2.42 -3.14 1.20
C LEU A 727 1.02 -3.78 1.34
N THR A 728 0.87 -5.03 0.92
CA THR A 728 -0.42 -5.75 0.90
C THR A 728 -0.66 -6.64 2.13
N TYR A 729 0.18 -6.53 3.15
CA TYR A 729 0.00 -7.29 4.38
C TYR A 729 -1.31 -6.94 5.09
N PHE A 730 -1.92 -7.99 5.66
CA PHE A 730 -3.11 -7.92 6.50
C PHE A 730 -4.29 -7.23 5.81
N GLN A 731 -4.36 -7.35 4.48
CA GLN A 731 -5.57 -7.03 3.73
C GLN A 731 -6.64 -8.05 4.04
N LEU A 732 -7.80 -7.59 4.47
CA LEU A 732 -8.94 -8.44 4.79
C LEU A 732 -9.57 -8.96 3.49
N GLY A 733 -9.82 -10.26 3.43
CA GLY A 733 -10.56 -10.89 2.34
C GLY A 733 -12.06 -10.68 2.52
N SER A 734 -12.78 -10.51 1.41
CA SER A 734 -14.20 -10.15 1.39
C SER A 734 -15.14 -11.13 2.10
N THR A 735 -14.68 -12.35 2.42
CA THR A 735 -15.43 -13.37 3.14
C THR A 735 -14.99 -13.52 4.61
N SER A 736 -14.30 -12.53 5.17
CA SER A 736 -14.00 -12.48 6.60
C SER A 736 -15.27 -12.51 7.44
N LYS A 737 -15.26 -13.25 8.56
CA LYS A 737 -16.41 -13.38 9.46
C LYS A 737 -16.69 -12.05 10.16
N CYS A 738 -17.97 -11.68 10.29
CA CYS A 738 -18.39 -10.43 10.96
C CYS A 738 -17.74 -10.26 12.33
N THR A 739 -17.71 -11.32 13.13
CA THR A 739 -17.22 -11.28 14.51
C THR A 739 -15.72 -11.04 14.63
N SER A 740 -14.96 -11.18 13.54
CA SER A 740 -13.52 -10.94 13.49
C SER A 740 -13.16 -9.53 13.03
N VAL A 741 -14.05 -8.86 12.28
CA VAL A 741 -13.78 -7.56 11.63
C VAL A 741 -14.71 -6.45 12.11
N PHE A 742 -15.93 -6.77 12.52
CA PHE A 742 -16.90 -5.88 13.13
C PHE A 742 -17.11 -6.25 14.59
N GLY A 743 -17.31 -5.23 15.43
CA GLY A 743 -17.34 -5.44 16.87
C GLY A 743 -16.64 -4.33 17.64
N GLY A 744 -15.86 -3.49 16.96
CA GLY A 744 -15.16 -2.37 17.55
C GLY A 744 -16.11 -1.43 18.30
N ILE A 745 -15.57 -0.82 19.34
CA ILE A 745 -16.29 0.15 20.18
C ILE A 745 -15.80 1.56 19.87
N ASP A 746 -16.60 2.59 20.12
CA ASP A 746 -16.06 3.95 20.12
C ASP A 746 -15.01 4.07 21.23
N PRO A 747 -13.72 4.33 20.91
CA PRO A 747 -12.70 4.49 21.94
C PRO A 747 -13.04 5.62 22.93
N SER A 748 -13.86 6.60 22.50
CA SER A 748 -14.28 7.79 23.25
C SER A 748 -13.10 8.66 23.66
N TYR A 749 -12.17 8.91 22.71
CA TYR A 749 -11.02 9.79 22.90
C TYR A 749 -11.12 11.02 21.97
N PRO A 750 -11.94 12.05 22.28
CA PRO A 750 -12.22 13.17 21.37
C PRO A 750 -11.00 13.96 20.92
N ALA A 751 -9.98 14.06 21.78
CA ALA A 751 -8.74 14.76 21.48
C ALA A 751 -7.94 14.15 20.32
N TYR A 752 -8.18 12.87 20.00
CA TYR A 752 -7.42 12.12 18.99
C TYR A 752 -8.32 11.58 17.87
N ILE A 753 -9.54 12.08 17.78
CA ILE A 753 -10.58 11.52 16.91
C ILE A 753 -10.19 11.51 15.43
N SER A 754 -9.44 12.52 14.99
CA SER A 754 -8.90 12.62 13.63
C SER A 754 -7.90 11.53 13.28
N LEU A 755 -7.29 10.86 14.26
CA LEU A 755 -6.32 9.79 14.06
C LEU A 755 -6.97 8.40 13.89
N TYR A 756 -8.26 8.26 14.17
CA TYR A 756 -8.95 6.97 14.08
C TYR A 756 -10.35 7.00 13.45
N GLN A 757 -10.91 8.16 13.12
CA GLN A 757 -12.16 8.27 12.36
C GLN A 757 -12.03 7.80 10.92
N ASN A 758 -10.84 7.94 10.35
CA ASN A 758 -10.51 7.38 9.05
C ASN A 758 -9.66 6.13 9.25
N ASP A 759 -9.77 5.20 8.33
CA ASP A 759 -8.92 4.02 8.28
C ASP A 759 -7.51 4.35 7.75
N PHE A 760 -6.68 3.32 7.63
CA PHE A 760 -5.34 3.41 7.04
C PHE A 760 -5.32 4.10 5.66
N SER A 761 -6.37 3.90 4.86
CA SER A 761 -6.48 4.41 3.49
C SER A 761 -7.05 5.82 3.44
N GLY A 762 -7.37 6.42 4.58
CA GLY A 762 -8.00 7.73 4.69
C GLY A 762 -9.51 7.72 4.42
N ILE A 763 -10.12 6.54 4.34
CA ILE A 763 -11.57 6.37 4.16
C ILE A 763 -12.24 6.50 5.53
N ALA A 764 -13.33 7.26 5.59
CA ALA A 764 -14.11 7.38 6.82
C ALA A 764 -14.63 6.02 7.26
N ARG A 765 -14.38 5.66 8.53
CA ARG A 765 -14.88 4.41 9.10
C ARG A 765 -16.39 4.46 9.20
N THR A 766 -17.03 3.34 8.88
CA THR A 766 -18.48 3.23 8.98
C THR A 766 -18.88 3.18 10.45
N THR A 767 -19.91 3.96 10.81
CA THR A 767 -20.49 3.95 12.17
C THR A 767 -21.90 3.38 12.06
N ASN A 768 -22.27 2.46 12.96
CA ASN A 768 -23.65 1.95 13.05
C ASN A 768 -24.22 1.38 11.73
N VAL A 769 -23.44 0.62 10.98
CA VAL A 769 -24.06 -0.33 10.04
C VAL A 769 -24.81 -1.34 10.88
N SER A 770 -26.13 -1.44 10.73
CA SER A 770 -26.92 -2.58 11.23
C SER A 770 -26.37 -3.81 10.51
N PRO A 771 -25.45 -4.58 11.10
CA PRO A 771 -24.94 -5.74 10.39
C PRO A 771 -26.10 -6.73 10.30
N PRO A 772 -26.19 -7.55 9.25
CA PRO A 772 -27.20 -8.62 9.20
C PRO A 772 -27.04 -9.66 10.34
N PHE A 773 -25.99 -9.55 11.17
CA PHE A 773 -25.71 -10.35 12.35
C PHE A 773 -25.68 -9.51 13.63
N PRO A 774 -26.17 -10.02 14.78
CA PRO A 774 -26.07 -9.31 16.05
C PRO A 774 -24.60 -9.19 16.47
N VAL A 775 -24.02 -8.00 16.30
CA VAL A 775 -22.83 -7.61 17.06
C VAL A 775 -23.21 -7.52 18.54
N PRO A 776 -22.30 -7.87 19.47
CA PRO A 776 -22.61 -7.86 20.90
C PRO A 776 -23.07 -6.48 21.36
N THR A 777 -24.00 -6.46 22.31
CA THR A 777 -24.50 -5.23 22.93
C THR A 777 -23.34 -4.38 23.48
N GLY A 778 -23.21 -3.14 23.00
CA GLY A 778 -22.10 -2.23 23.34
C GLY A 778 -21.04 -2.08 22.25
N SER A 779 -21.09 -2.90 21.19
CA SER A 779 -20.37 -2.64 19.95
C SER A 779 -21.03 -1.51 19.15
N TYR A 780 -20.23 -0.56 18.66
CA TYR A 780 -20.71 0.57 17.83
C TYR A 780 -20.57 0.29 16.32
N GLY A 781 -20.25 -0.96 15.96
CA GLY A 781 -20.08 -1.38 14.56
C GLY A 781 -18.78 -0.90 13.90
N TYR A 782 -17.81 -0.38 14.65
CA TYR A 782 -16.50 -0.02 14.08
C TYR A 782 -15.77 -1.26 13.56
N SER A 783 -15.09 -1.11 12.42
CA SER A 783 -14.15 -2.12 11.95
C SER A 783 -12.95 -2.22 12.91
N ILE A 784 -12.50 -3.44 13.19
CA ILE A 784 -11.34 -3.76 14.04
C ILE A 784 -10.10 -3.89 13.17
N GLY A 785 -9.01 -3.20 13.54
CA GLY A 785 -7.74 -3.17 12.80
C GLY A 785 -7.55 -1.94 11.94
N ALA A 786 -6.43 -1.88 11.21
CA ALA A 786 -5.99 -0.66 10.52
C ALA A 786 -6.84 -0.26 9.31
N ARG A 787 -7.41 -1.23 8.61
CA ARG A 787 -8.24 -0.98 7.43
C ARG A 787 -9.72 -1.11 7.78
N GLU A 788 -10.54 -0.36 7.07
CA GLU A 788 -11.99 -0.60 7.09
C GLU A 788 -12.30 -1.90 6.35
N PHE A 789 -13.34 -2.61 6.78
CA PHE A 789 -13.85 -3.78 6.07
C PHE A 789 -15.07 -3.41 5.25
N ASP A 790 -14.90 -3.30 3.93
CA ASP A 790 -15.96 -2.93 2.99
C ASP A 790 -16.67 -4.15 2.34
N GLY A 791 -16.44 -5.35 2.86
CA GLY A 791 -16.98 -6.60 2.30
C GLY A 791 -18.39 -6.97 2.77
N ALA A 792 -19.04 -7.87 2.03
CA ALA A 792 -20.25 -8.54 2.51
C ALA A 792 -19.85 -9.63 3.51
N CYS A 793 -20.09 -9.34 4.78
CA CYS A 793 -19.74 -10.17 5.91
C CYS A 793 -20.63 -11.45 5.95
N GLN A 794 -20.01 -12.63 6.05
CA GLN A 794 -20.69 -13.94 6.07
C GLN A 794 -21.01 -14.44 7.49
#